data_AF-A0A8V0Y0J3-F1
#
_entry.id   AF-A0A8V0Y0J3-F1
#
_cell.length_a   1.000
_cell.length_b   1.000
_cell.length_c   1.000
_cell.angle_alpha   90.00
_cell.angle_beta   90.00
_cell.angle_gamma   90.00
#
_symmetry.space_group_name_H-M   'P 1'
#
loop_
_entity.id
_entity.type
_entity.pdbx_description
1 polymer ?
#
loop_
_entity_poly.entity_id
_entity_poly.type
_entity_poly.pdbx_seq_one_letter_code
_entity_poly.pdbx_strand_id
1 'polypeptide(L)'
;MAGLVNNLLILILVLQNICSGFRSSLSVFKRYKDATRSLSSECFGSTRPVISFGLSDFALDIRMPGVTPKQSDTYLCMSVPLPVDDEAYVVDFKPHASMDTVHHMLLFGCNEPSSNENYWDCDEGICKDKSNILYAWARNAPPTRLPKGVGFRVGGETGSKFFVLQVHYGDISAFRDKHKDCSGVTLHLTHQKQPLIAGMYLMMSVNTVIPPGEKVVDADIACHYKRFPMHLFAYRVHTHRLGKVVSGYRVRNGQWTLIGRQSPQVPQAFYPVEHPVDVSYDDILAARCVFSGEGRTTETHIGGTANDEMCNFYIMYYMEAKHAVSYTTCTQNANPEMFRNIPQEANIPIPVKPDMLKMAHGHHEETKDTDKSSLQLSKGEEEEILDQNFHIEEAMEWPGLDLKLGQVSGLALDPENNLVVFHRGDHVWDENSFDSKFVYQQRGLGPIEQNTILVLNPSNAKLLRSTGKNLFYLPHGLSIDKDGNYWVTDVALHQVFKLGADAKEPLLILGVALQPGSDNSHFCQPTDVAVDPVTGSVYISDGYCNSRIIQFSPNGLYVMQWGEESSSGKAGPGQFRIPHSLALIPELSQLCVADRENGRIQCFRLETGEFVREIKHRSFGRELFAVSYAPGGLLFAVNGMPYPGESEPVQGFVMNFSTGEIIDTFIPLRKSFEMPHDIVASEDKTVFVGDVHARTVWKFASTEKMEHRSVKKAGIEVQEIKADGEHKLDSNSGRILGRLRGKGGGGLNLGNFFASHKGYSRKGFDRLSTEGSDQEKDEDDGTDSEEEYSAPPPPQALSSS
;
A
#
# COMPACT_ATOMS: atom_id res chain seq x y z
N MET A 1 49.36 13.44 -64.42
CA MET A 1 49.17 14.86 -64.02
C MET A 1 49.35 14.95 -62.51
N ALA A 2 49.18 16.12 -61.88
CA ALA A 2 49.90 16.47 -60.63
C ALA A 2 49.11 16.34 -59.31
N GLY A 3 49.85 16.07 -58.22
CA GLY A 3 49.53 16.36 -56.80
C GLY A 3 48.44 15.49 -56.14
N LEU A 4 48.37 15.33 -54.81
CA LEU A 4 49.31 15.56 -53.67
C LEU A 4 49.27 14.27 -52.81
N VAL A 5 50.37 13.69 -52.31
CA VAL A 5 51.27 14.12 -51.21
C VAL A 5 50.58 14.20 -49.83
N ASN A 6 50.68 13.08 -49.09
CA ASN A 6 51.15 12.90 -47.70
C ASN A 6 50.61 13.78 -46.52
N ASN A 7 50.64 13.33 -45.26
CA ASN A 7 51.42 12.24 -44.65
C ASN A 7 50.73 11.57 -43.44
N LEU A 8 51.21 10.39 -43.02
CA LEU A 8 50.78 9.68 -41.81
C LEU A 8 51.98 9.06 -41.07
N LEU A 9 51.89 8.97 -39.74
CA LEU A 9 52.73 8.15 -38.82
C LEU A 9 54.17 8.63 -38.49
N ILE A 10 54.80 7.90 -37.54
CA ILE A 10 56.08 8.16 -36.83
C ILE A 10 55.95 9.29 -35.79
N LEU A 11 55.82 9.09 -34.46
CA LEU A 11 56.27 8.07 -33.47
C LEU A 11 57.73 8.28 -32.96
N ILE A 12 57.97 7.88 -31.69
CA ILE A 12 59.27 7.65 -31.00
C ILE A 12 59.85 8.79 -30.12
N LEU A 13 59.79 8.57 -28.79
CA LEU A 13 60.80 8.70 -27.70
C LEU A 13 61.76 9.93 -27.62
N VAL A 14 62.32 10.37 -26.47
CA VAL A 14 62.07 10.39 -24.99
C VAL A 14 63.36 10.98 -24.32
N LEU A 15 63.39 11.34 -23.00
CA LEU A 15 64.56 11.87 -22.21
C LEU A 15 64.91 13.38 -22.44
N GLN A 16 65.37 14.21 -21.48
CA GLN A 16 65.44 14.16 -19.99
C GLN A 16 65.75 15.56 -19.33
N ASN A 17 65.83 15.58 -17.99
CA ASN A 17 66.43 16.59 -17.06
C ASN A 17 65.57 17.84 -16.71
N ILE A 18 65.26 18.24 -15.46
CA ILE A 18 65.68 17.98 -14.04
C ILE A 18 66.65 19.03 -13.43
N CYS A 19 66.20 19.70 -12.33
CA CYS A 19 66.88 20.42 -11.21
C CYS A 19 66.19 21.76 -10.86
N SER A 20 66.20 22.34 -9.64
CA SER A 20 66.42 21.87 -8.25
C SER A 20 66.17 23.01 -7.23
N GLY A 21 65.74 22.71 -5.98
CA GLY A 21 65.65 23.65 -4.82
C GLY A 21 64.23 23.80 -4.22
N PHE A 22 63.93 23.54 -2.93
CA PHE A 22 64.34 24.19 -1.65
C PHE A 22 63.89 25.68 -1.53
N ARG A 23 63.28 26.19 -0.44
CA ARG A 23 63.01 25.69 0.95
C ARG A 23 61.85 26.53 1.58
N SER A 24 61.21 26.10 2.68
CA SER A 24 60.10 26.83 3.32
C SER A 24 60.35 27.26 4.78
N SER A 25 59.76 28.39 5.21
CA SER A 25 59.11 28.53 6.54
C SER A 25 58.40 29.89 6.71
N LEU A 26 57.13 29.87 7.19
CA LEU A 26 56.45 30.78 8.14
C LEU A 26 56.78 32.31 8.06
N SER A 27 55.81 33.25 8.11
CA SER A 27 54.66 33.29 9.03
C SER A 27 53.64 34.42 8.76
N VAL A 28 52.50 34.40 9.49
CA VAL A 28 51.67 35.55 9.93
C VAL A 28 50.64 36.20 8.96
N PHE A 29 49.36 35.83 9.20
CA PHE A 29 48.12 36.63 9.24
C PHE A 29 47.49 37.35 8.01
N LYS A 30 46.42 36.71 7.51
CA LYS A 30 44.99 37.16 7.58
C LYS A 30 44.34 37.86 6.35
N ARG A 31 43.20 37.28 5.93
CA ARG A 31 42.12 37.82 5.05
C ARG A 31 42.46 38.10 3.57
N TYR A 32 42.33 37.05 2.76
CA TYR A 32 41.18 36.96 1.84
C TYR A 32 40.63 35.52 1.87
N LYS A 33 39.43 35.26 1.33
CA LYS A 33 38.73 33.97 1.47
C LYS A 33 38.02 33.57 0.17
N ASP A 34 37.81 32.26 0.03
CA ASP A 34 36.93 31.56 -0.91
C ASP A 34 37.40 31.40 -2.37
N ALA A 35 36.73 30.45 -3.07
CA ALA A 35 36.90 30.03 -4.47
C ALA A 35 38.17 29.20 -4.83
N THR A 36 38.30 27.98 -4.29
CA THR A 36 38.72 26.78 -5.06
C THR A 36 38.45 25.48 -4.27
N ARG A 37 37.28 24.86 -4.45
CA ARG A 37 36.98 23.50 -3.95
C ARG A 37 37.42 22.49 -5.02
N SER A 38 38.03 21.38 -4.61
CA SER A 38 38.62 20.39 -5.52
C SER A 38 37.57 19.62 -6.32
N LEU A 39 37.74 19.53 -7.65
CA LEU A 39 36.88 18.69 -8.49
C LEU A 39 37.12 17.19 -8.26
N SER A 40 36.00 16.46 -8.30
CA SER A 40 35.82 15.02 -8.45
C SER A 40 37.01 14.17 -8.94
N SER A 41 37.28 13.06 -8.22
CA SER A 41 38.05 11.93 -8.76
C SER A 41 37.70 10.54 -8.18
N GLU A 42 37.09 10.45 -6.98
CA GLU A 42 36.86 9.15 -6.31
C GLU A 42 35.88 8.20 -7.03
N CYS A 43 34.92 8.72 -7.79
CA CYS A 43 33.91 7.91 -8.50
C CYS A 43 34.45 7.04 -9.66
N PHE A 44 35.74 7.12 -10.01
CA PHE A 44 36.36 6.30 -11.06
C PHE A 44 37.63 5.56 -10.58
N GLY A 45 37.69 5.24 -9.28
CA GLY A 45 38.72 4.35 -8.73
C GLY A 45 38.43 2.87 -9.01
N SER A 46 39.25 2.24 -9.85
CA SER A 46 39.16 0.83 -10.32
C SER A 46 38.01 0.52 -11.28
N THR A 47 38.36 0.05 -12.49
CA THR A 47 37.42 -0.54 -13.46
C THR A 47 37.11 -2.03 -13.17
N ARG A 48 37.30 -2.48 -11.93
CA ARG A 48 36.98 -3.83 -11.46
C ARG A 48 36.35 -3.74 -10.06
N PRO A 49 35.08 -4.19 -9.88
CA PRO A 49 34.44 -4.24 -8.56
C PRO A 49 34.95 -5.41 -7.69
N VAL A 50 35.61 -6.40 -8.30
CA VAL A 50 36.20 -7.56 -7.60
C VAL A 50 37.72 -7.41 -7.51
N ILE A 51 38.26 -7.52 -6.29
CA ILE A 51 39.70 -7.50 -6.00
C ILE A 51 40.07 -8.81 -5.29
N SER A 52 40.67 -9.75 -6.00
CA SER A 52 41.20 -10.98 -5.40
C SER A 52 42.44 -10.69 -4.54
N PHE A 53 42.49 -11.29 -3.35
CA PHE A 53 43.64 -11.26 -2.44
C PHE A 53 44.36 -12.62 -2.34
N GLY A 54 43.92 -13.63 -3.10
CA GLY A 54 44.49 -14.97 -3.11
C GLY A 54 43.57 -15.98 -3.81
N LEU A 55 43.90 -17.27 -3.69
CA LEU A 55 43.14 -18.36 -4.32
C LEU A 55 41.72 -18.56 -3.75
N SER A 56 41.46 -18.10 -2.52
CA SER A 56 40.19 -18.30 -1.81
C SER A 56 39.43 -17.02 -1.47
N ASP A 57 40.08 -15.85 -1.60
CA ASP A 57 39.65 -14.62 -0.94
C ASP A 57 39.58 -13.46 -1.93
N PHE A 58 38.49 -12.69 -1.86
CA PHE A 58 38.26 -11.52 -2.69
C PHE A 58 37.46 -10.44 -1.93
N ALA A 59 37.71 -9.18 -2.27
CA ALA A 59 36.79 -8.10 -1.97
C ALA A 59 35.81 -7.87 -3.12
N LEU A 60 34.59 -7.48 -2.78
CA LEU A 60 33.55 -6.98 -3.69
C LEU A 60 33.19 -5.56 -3.24
N ASP A 61 33.47 -4.54 -4.07
CA ASP A 61 33.12 -3.15 -3.77
C ASP A 61 31.75 -2.79 -4.36
N ILE A 62 30.77 -2.55 -3.50
CA ILE A 62 29.37 -2.29 -3.85
C ILE A 62 29.11 -0.80 -3.63
N ARG A 63 29.01 -0.03 -4.72
CA ARG A 63 28.93 1.44 -4.69
C ARG A 63 27.82 1.97 -5.58
N MET A 64 27.23 3.09 -5.17
CA MET A 64 26.34 3.87 -6.03
C MET A 64 27.06 4.31 -7.31
N PRO A 65 26.43 4.21 -8.50
CA PRO A 65 27.08 4.40 -9.81
C PRO A 65 27.24 5.90 -10.19
N GLY A 66 27.74 6.71 -9.27
CA GLY A 66 27.91 8.15 -9.47
C GLY A 66 26.56 8.89 -9.47
N VAL A 67 25.77 8.72 -8.42
CA VAL A 67 24.43 9.31 -8.30
C VAL A 67 24.49 10.79 -7.91
N THR A 68 23.45 11.54 -8.23
CA THR A 68 23.28 12.93 -7.76
C THR A 68 21.83 13.09 -7.27
N PRO A 69 21.57 12.88 -5.96
CA PRO A 69 20.27 13.09 -5.35
C PRO A 69 19.71 14.50 -5.62
N LYS A 70 18.40 14.60 -5.82
CA LYS A 70 17.71 15.84 -6.22
C LYS A 70 16.87 16.47 -5.12
N GLN A 71 16.52 15.70 -4.09
CA GLN A 71 15.73 16.11 -2.94
C GLN A 71 16.45 15.67 -1.66
N SER A 72 16.16 16.31 -0.52
CA SER A 72 16.60 15.80 0.78
C SER A 72 15.88 14.50 1.12
N ASP A 73 16.44 13.71 2.03
CA ASP A 73 15.92 12.43 2.51
C ASP A 73 15.58 11.41 1.38
N THR A 74 16.36 11.40 0.29
CA THR A 74 16.21 10.43 -0.82
C THR A 74 16.84 9.07 -0.47
N TYR A 75 16.14 7.97 -0.75
CA TYR A 75 16.65 6.60 -0.56
C TYR A 75 16.96 5.96 -1.91
N LEU A 76 18.24 5.81 -2.27
CA LEU A 76 18.63 5.13 -3.50
C LEU A 76 19.07 3.69 -3.23
N CYS A 77 18.64 2.77 -4.09
CA CYS A 77 18.96 1.35 -4.04
C CYS A 77 19.75 0.94 -5.28
N MET A 78 20.68 0.00 -5.15
CA MET A 78 21.39 -0.61 -6.27
C MET A 78 21.74 -2.08 -5.98
N SER A 79 21.83 -2.91 -7.02
CA SER A 79 22.11 -4.34 -6.90
C SER A 79 23.45 -4.72 -7.52
N VAL A 80 24.08 -5.76 -6.95
CA VAL A 80 25.28 -6.41 -7.49
C VAL A 80 25.11 -7.92 -7.36
N PRO A 81 25.22 -8.71 -8.45
CA PRO A 81 25.22 -10.17 -8.36
C PRO A 81 26.49 -10.65 -7.64
N LEU A 82 26.39 -11.76 -6.92
CA LEU A 82 27.55 -12.47 -6.40
C LEU A 82 28.42 -12.92 -7.58
N PRO A 83 29.75 -12.65 -7.60
CA PRO A 83 30.60 -12.94 -8.76
C PRO A 83 31.01 -14.42 -8.87
N VAL A 84 30.36 -15.30 -8.11
CA VAL A 84 30.60 -16.74 -8.01
C VAL A 84 29.26 -17.43 -7.75
N ASP A 85 29.00 -18.56 -8.42
CA ASP A 85 27.79 -19.36 -8.20
C ASP A 85 27.92 -20.27 -6.95
N ASP A 86 29.14 -20.67 -6.60
CA ASP A 86 29.46 -21.52 -5.45
C ASP A 86 29.23 -20.83 -4.09
N GLU A 87 29.15 -21.64 -3.03
CA GLU A 87 29.05 -21.16 -1.64
C GLU A 87 30.27 -20.28 -1.26
N ALA A 88 29.98 -19.08 -0.74
CA ALA A 88 30.96 -18.13 -0.23
C ALA A 88 30.51 -17.52 1.11
N TYR A 89 31.44 -16.91 1.84
CA TYR A 89 31.20 -16.35 3.17
C TYR A 89 31.65 -14.89 3.24
N VAL A 90 30.74 -13.98 3.60
CA VAL A 90 31.08 -12.58 3.89
C VAL A 90 31.64 -12.50 5.32
N VAL A 91 32.89 -12.06 5.46
CA VAL A 91 33.68 -12.11 6.71
C VAL A 91 34.12 -10.74 7.26
N ASP A 92 34.08 -9.66 6.46
CA ASP A 92 34.22 -8.28 6.95
C ASP A 92 33.45 -7.27 6.08
N PHE A 93 33.12 -6.12 6.67
CA PHE A 93 32.37 -5.03 6.05
C PHE A 93 33.09 -3.69 6.24
N LYS A 94 33.44 -3.03 5.13
CA LYS A 94 34.14 -1.75 5.12
C LYS A 94 33.26 -0.65 4.51
N PRO A 95 32.64 0.24 5.32
CA PRO A 95 31.78 1.30 4.82
C PRO A 95 32.60 2.40 4.14
N HIS A 96 32.04 2.94 3.07
CA HIS A 96 32.59 4.03 2.27
C HIS A 96 31.47 5.06 2.04
N ALA A 97 31.29 6.01 2.97
CA ALA A 97 30.19 6.98 2.93
C ALA A 97 30.70 8.42 2.87
N SER A 98 30.10 9.24 2.00
CA SER A 98 30.28 10.68 1.98
C SER A 98 29.69 11.31 3.24
N MET A 99 30.57 11.66 4.19
CA MET A 99 30.20 12.13 5.53
C MET A 99 29.42 13.46 5.55
N ASP A 100 29.45 14.23 4.46
CA ASP A 100 28.60 15.42 4.29
C ASP A 100 27.13 15.01 4.04
N THR A 101 26.87 14.07 3.13
CA THR A 101 25.54 13.81 2.52
C THR A 101 24.84 12.52 2.97
N VAL A 102 25.57 11.41 3.15
CA VAL A 102 24.96 10.11 3.47
C VAL A 102 24.60 10.02 4.96
N HIS A 103 23.34 9.70 5.23
CA HIS A 103 22.79 9.60 6.59
C HIS A 103 22.95 8.18 7.15
N HIS A 104 22.54 7.17 6.38
CA HIS A 104 22.75 5.75 6.69
C HIS A 104 22.84 4.90 5.42
N MET A 105 23.34 3.67 5.55
CA MET A 105 23.41 2.67 4.48
C MET A 105 23.01 1.31 5.02
N LEU A 106 22.14 0.58 4.32
CA LEU A 106 21.75 -0.79 4.64
C LEU A 106 22.17 -1.72 3.50
N LEU A 107 22.57 -2.95 3.83
CA LEU A 107 22.90 -3.98 2.85
C LEU A 107 22.08 -5.24 3.10
N PHE A 108 21.47 -5.76 2.04
CA PHE A 108 20.62 -6.94 2.05
C PHE A 108 21.19 -8.02 1.12
N GLY A 109 20.94 -9.28 1.45
CA GLY A 109 21.08 -10.43 0.56
C GLY A 109 19.71 -10.97 0.17
N CYS A 110 19.51 -11.19 -1.12
CA CYS A 110 18.30 -11.79 -1.69
C CYS A 110 18.59 -12.50 -3.02
N ASN A 111 17.58 -12.97 -3.74
CA ASN A 111 17.73 -13.72 -5.00
C ASN A 111 17.18 -12.96 -6.21
N GLU A 112 16.19 -12.09 -6.00
CA GLU A 112 15.60 -11.23 -7.01
C GLU A 112 15.52 -9.79 -6.48
N PRO A 113 16.45 -8.90 -6.87
CA PRO A 113 16.33 -7.46 -6.63
C PRO A 113 15.03 -6.90 -7.21
N SER A 114 14.48 -5.84 -6.60
CA SER A 114 13.26 -5.20 -7.10
C SER A 114 13.41 -4.65 -8.52
N SER A 115 14.57 -4.06 -8.83
CA SER A 115 14.92 -3.55 -10.16
C SER A 115 16.22 -4.12 -10.71
N ASN A 116 16.32 -4.16 -12.03
CA ASN A 116 17.51 -4.50 -12.81
C ASN A 116 18.27 -3.24 -13.30
N GLU A 117 17.84 -2.04 -12.90
CA GLU A 117 18.54 -0.79 -13.24
C GLU A 117 19.83 -0.61 -12.44
N ASN A 118 20.75 0.21 -12.96
CA ASN A 118 22.05 0.48 -12.32
C ASN A 118 21.93 1.02 -10.89
N TYR A 119 20.85 1.77 -10.64
CA TYR A 119 20.32 2.15 -9.34
C TYR A 119 18.86 2.58 -9.56
N TRP A 120 18.04 2.51 -8.52
CA TRP A 120 16.61 2.87 -8.52
C TRP A 120 16.24 3.54 -7.18
N ASP A 121 14.99 3.98 -7.01
CA ASP A 121 14.52 4.49 -5.71
C ASP A 121 14.07 3.32 -4.81
N CYS A 122 14.56 3.26 -3.57
CA CYS A 122 14.26 2.15 -2.67
C CYS A 122 12.77 2.01 -2.34
N ASP A 123 11.96 3.06 -2.52
CA ASP A 123 10.52 2.99 -2.30
C ASP A 123 9.81 2.10 -3.34
N GLU A 124 10.43 1.85 -4.51
CA GLU A 124 10.00 0.80 -5.47
C GLU A 124 10.24 -0.63 -4.93
N GLY A 125 10.91 -0.75 -3.79
CA GLY A 125 11.25 -2.01 -3.12
C GLY A 125 12.75 -2.30 -3.15
N ILE A 126 13.16 -3.24 -2.28
CA ILE A 126 14.56 -3.66 -2.12
C ILE A 126 14.80 -4.97 -2.89
N CYS A 127 13.97 -5.97 -2.62
CA CYS A 127 13.95 -7.26 -3.30
C CYS A 127 12.50 -7.71 -3.51
N LYS A 128 12.25 -8.55 -4.52
CA LYS A 128 10.97 -9.20 -4.78
C LYS A 128 10.79 -10.43 -3.89
N ASP A 129 11.87 -11.16 -3.68
CA ASP A 129 11.95 -12.21 -2.65
C ASP A 129 12.39 -11.63 -1.29
N LYS A 130 12.49 -12.49 -0.29
CA LYS A 130 12.72 -12.08 1.09
C LYS A 130 14.12 -11.46 1.27
N SER A 131 14.16 -10.14 1.50
CA SER A 131 15.40 -9.43 1.82
C SER A 131 15.95 -9.82 3.20
N ASN A 132 17.21 -10.25 3.25
CA ASN A 132 17.90 -10.60 4.48
C ASN A 132 18.92 -9.52 4.80
N ILE A 133 18.70 -8.69 5.82
CA ILE A 133 19.67 -7.65 6.20
C ILE A 133 20.97 -8.29 6.70
N LEU A 134 22.10 -7.89 6.12
CA LEU A 134 23.44 -8.40 6.43
C LEU A 134 24.29 -7.37 7.18
N TYR A 135 24.10 -6.09 6.86
CA TYR A 135 24.89 -4.99 7.42
C TYR A 135 24.08 -3.69 7.48
N ALA A 136 24.36 -2.86 8.49
CA ALA A 136 23.82 -1.52 8.62
C ALA A 136 24.91 -0.57 9.13
N TRP A 137 25.11 0.52 8.40
CA TRP A 137 25.95 1.65 8.79
C TRP A 137 25.08 2.89 8.99
N ALA A 138 25.40 3.71 9.99
CA ALA A 138 24.78 5.01 10.15
C ALA A 138 25.83 6.03 10.58
N ARG A 139 25.63 7.31 10.19
CA ARG A 139 26.56 8.39 10.52
C ARG A 139 26.75 8.45 12.04
N ASN A 140 28.01 8.54 12.48
CA ASN A 140 28.44 8.59 13.89
C ASN A 140 28.16 7.32 14.74
N ALA A 141 27.65 6.23 14.18
CA ALA A 141 27.50 4.96 14.90
C ALA A 141 28.82 4.16 14.98
N PRO A 142 29.03 3.34 16.03
CA PRO A 142 30.17 2.42 16.07
C PRO A 142 30.08 1.38 14.93
N PRO A 143 31.19 1.07 14.23
CA PRO A 143 31.18 0.05 13.20
C PRO A 143 31.09 -1.35 13.83
N THR A 144 29.99 -2.07 13.57
CA THR A 144 29.91 -3.51 13.88
C THR A 144 30.90 -4.27 12.99
N ARG A 145 31.69 -5.15 13.62
CA ARG A 145 32.59 -6.11 12.95
C ARG A 145 32.17 -7.53 13.29
N LEU A 146 32.38 -8.47 12.38
CA LEU A 146 32.13 -9.88 12.65
C LEU A 146 33.19 -10.46 13.61
N PRO A 147 32.81 -11.37 14.53
CA PRO A 147 33.79 -12.12 15.32
C PRO A 147 34.70 -12.99 14.45
N LYS A 148 35.93 -13.26 14.89
CA LYS A 148 36.89 -14.06 14.11
C LYS A 148 36.36 -15.48 13.86
N GLY A 149 36.26 -15.88 12.59
CA GLY A 149 35.75 -17.19 12.19
C GLY A 149 34.23 -17.26 12.04
N VAL A 150 33.54 -16.12 12.07
CA VAL A 150 32.13 -15.95 11.75
C VAL A 150 31.98 -15.34 10.37
N GLY A 151 31.07 -15.86 9.54
CA GLY A 151 30.71 -15.22 8.26
C GLY A 151 29.28 -15.54 7.79
N PHE A 152 28.67 -14.64 7.03
CA PHE A 152 27.36 -14.88 6.41
C PHE A 152 27.51 -15.76 5.16
N ARG A 153 26.80 -16.89 5.12
CA ARG A 153 26.72 -17.78 3.95
C ARG A 153 25.90 -17.12 2.82
N VAL A 154 26.50 -17.02 1.64
CA VAL A 154 25.90 -16.51 0.39
C VAL A 154 26.23 -17.45 -0.78
N GLY A 155 25.50 -17.34 -1.90
CA GLY A 155 25.68 -18.23 -3.06
C GLY A 155 25.26 -19.69 -2.82
N GLY A 156 25.58 -20.55 -3.78
CA GLY A 156 25.16 -21.94 -3.81
C GLY A 156 23.65 -22.12 -4.00
N GLU A 157 23.13 -23.26 -3.55
CA GLU A 157 21.72 -23.64 -3.71
C GLU A 157 20.75 -22.82 -2.86
N THR A 158 21.16 -22.41 -1.66
CA THR A 158 20.26 -21.81 -0.64
C THR A 158 20.69 -20.44 -0.12
N GLY A 159 21.83 -19.89 -0.59
CA GLY A 159 22.32 -18.57 -0.18
C GLY A 159 21.89 -17.48 -1.16
N SER A 160 21.83 -16.24 -0.67
CA SER A 160 21.52 -15.07 -1.51
C SER A 160 22.46 -14.97 -2.71
N LYS A 161 21.88 -14.75 -3.91
CA LYS A 161 22.60 -14.58 -5.18
C LYS A 161 22.91 -13.14 -5.53
N PHE A 162 22.20 -12.18 -4.94
CA PHE A 162 22.41 -10.75 -5.09
C PHE A 162 22.61 -10.06 -3.75
N PHE A 163 23.46 -9.03 -3.76
CA PHE A 163 23.46 -8.00 -2.75
C PHE A 163 22.67 -6.79 -3.24
N VAL A 164 21.88 -6.19 -2.36
CA VAL A 164 21.22 -4.90 -2.60
C VAL A 164 21.69 -3.90 -1.55
N LEU A 165 22.27 -2.80 -2.01
CA LEU A 165 22.72 -1.67 -1.20
C LEU A 165 21.68 -0.55 -1.25
N GLN A 166 21.17 -0.17 -0.08
CA GLN A 166 20.39 1.04 0.13
C GLN A 166 21.29 2.13 0.72
N VAL A 167 21.22 3.35 0.18
CA VAL A 167 21.89 4.56 0.69
C VAL A 167 20.85 5.66 0.87
N HIS A 168 20.71 6.14 2.11
CA HIS A 168 19.86 7.28 2.44
C HIS A 168 20.67 8.58 2.45
N TYR A 169 20.29 9.52 1.59
CA TYR A 169 20.90 10.85 1.45
C TYR A 169 20.04 11.89 2.14
N GLY A 170 20.47 12.36 3.32
CA GLY A 170 19.72 13.32 4.12
C GLY A 170 19.86 14.74 3.60
N ASP A 171 20.93 15.43 3.97
CA ASP A 171 21.23 16.76 3.45
C ASP A 171 21.89 16.69 2.06
N ILE A 172 21.25 17.29 1.06
CA ILE A 172 21.77 17.45 -0.29
C ILE A 172 22.44 18.80 -0.56
N SER A 173 22.64 19.66 0.44
CA SER A 173 23.24 20.99 0.27
C SER A 173 24.63 20.96 -0.38
N ALA A 174 25.37 19.85 -0.23
CA ALA A 174 26.66 19.63 -0.87
C ALA A 174 26.54 19.40 -2.39
N PHE A 175 25.43 18.84 -2.90
CA PHE A 175 25.21 18.54 -4.33
C PHE A 175 24.85 19.78 -5.18
N ARG A 176 24.93 21.00 -4.63
CA ARG A 176 24.69 22.27 -5.36
C ARG A 176 25.61 22.47 -6.57
N ASP A 177 26.80 21.87 -6.56
CA ASP A 177 27.75 21.84 -7.68
C ASP A 177 27.50 20.70 -8.68
N LYS A 178 26.46 19.88 -8.44
CA LYS A 178 26.08 18.69 -9.21
C LYS A 178 27.19 17.63 -9.28
N HIS A 179 28.02 17.51 -8.24
CA HIS A 179 28.94 16.37 -8.14
C HIS A 179 28.20 15.03 -8.06
N LYS A 180 28.94 13.96 -8.33
CA LYS A 180 28.46 12.57 -8.26
C LYS A 180 28.97 11.92 -6.98
N ASP A 181 28.10 11.22 -6.28
CA ASP A 181 28.43 10.39 -5.12
C ASP A 181 28.57 8.91 -5.50
N CYS A 182 29.55 8.25 -4.91
CA CYS A 182 29.82 6.81 -5.06
C CYS A 182 29.98 6.13 -3.70
N SER A 183 29.08 6.45 -2.76
CA SER A 183 29.02 5.83 -1.44
C SER A 183 28.54 4.38 -1.52
N GLY A 184 28.88 3.59 -0.50
CA GLY A 184 28.50 2.18 -0.38
C GLY A 184 29.39 1.40 0.58
N VAL A 185 29.65 0.13 0.29
CA VAL A 185 30.37 -0.79 1.17
C VAL A 185 31.25 -1.76 0.39
N THR A 186 32.49 -1.96 0.83
CA THR A 186 33.32 -3.07 0.37
C THR A 186 33.12 -4.27 1.29
N LEU A 187 32.82 -5.42 0.71
CA LEU A 187 32.75 -6.71 1.40
C LEU A 187 34.08 -7.44 1.28
N HIS A 188 34.52 -8.16 2.31
CA HIS A 188 35.52 -9.23 2.19
C HIS A 188 34.77 -10.57 2.18
N LEU A 189 34.92 -11.33 1.10
CA LEU A 189 34.41 -12.67 0.92
C LEU A 189 35.54 -13.71 0.86
N THR A 190 35.25 -14.92 1.34
CA THR A 190 36.13 -16.09 1.18
C THR A 190 35.34 -17.34 0.85
N HIS A 191 35.95 -18.25 0.09
CA HIS A 191 35.47 -19.63 -0.10
C HIS A 191 35.87 -20.57 1.05
N GLN A 192 36.73 -20.12 1.99
CA GLN A 192 37.10 -20.93 3.15
C GLN A 192 35.90 -21.09 4.08
N LYS A 193 35.44 -22.34 4.27
CA LYS A 193 34.27 -22.66 5.10
C LYS A 193 34.46 -22.18 6.53
N GLN A 194 33.69 -21.17 6.92
CA GLN A 194 33.75 -20.61 8.27
C GLN A 194 33.19 -21.63 9.27
N PRO A 195 33.86 -21.85 10.42
CA PRO A 195 33.38 -22.79 11.44
C PRO A 195 32.07 -22.33 12.09
N LEU A 196 31.85 -21.01 12.10
CA LEU A 196 30.66 -20.36 12.62
C LEU A 196 29.99 -19.57 11.49
N ILE A 197 28.69 -19.72 11.34
CA ILE A 197 27.90 -19.02 10.32
C ILE A 197 27.04 -17.95 11.00
N ALA A 198 27.10 -16.73 10.48
CA ALA A 198 26.27 -15.62 10.93
C ALA A 198 24.83 -15.75 10.43
N GLY A 199 23.88 -15.33 11.26
CA GLY A 199 22.47 -15.27 10.91
C GLY A 199 21.74 -14.13 11.62
N MET A 200 20.51 -13.88 11.17
CA MET A 200 19.63 -12.83 11.68
C MET A 200 18.40 -13.42 12.38
N TYR A 201 18.09 -12.94 13.58
CA TYR A 201 16.80 -13.19 14.25
C TYR A 201 16.03 -11.88 14.28
N LEU A 202 14.91 -11.80 13.55
CA LEU A 202 14.02 -10.65 13.62
C LEU A 202 12.91 -10.93 14.64
N MET A 203 12.82 -10.13 15.69
CA MET A 203 11.62 -10.02 16.50
C MET A 203 10.84 -8.80 16.02
N MET A 204 9.56 -8.99 15.68
CA MET A 204 8.69 -7.90 15.28
C MET A 204 7.29 -8.01 15.89
N SER A 205 6.68 -6.87 16.24
CA SER A 205 5.24 -6.81 16.49
C SER A 205 4.47 -6.79 15.17
N VAL A 206 3.21 -7.21 15.21
CA VAL A 206 2.28 -7.17 14.07
C VAL A 206 0.87 -6.69 14.44
N ASN A 207 0.60 -6.47 15.74
CA ASN A 207 -0.75 -6.24 16.27
C ASN A 207 -0.79 -5.17 17.38
N THR A 208 0.28 -4.40 17.59
CA THR A 208 0.26 -3.27 18.52
C THR A 208 -0.60 -2.14 17.94
N VAL A 209 -1.44 -1.57 18.81
CA VAL A 209 -2.15 -0.31 18.59
C VAL A 209 -1.69 0.67 19.66
N ILE A 210 -1.38 1.90 19.26
CA ILE A 210 -0.91 2.99 20.13
C ILE A 210 -2.00 4.07 20.13
N PRO A 211 -2.84 4.16 21.19
CA PRO A 211 -3.91 5.14 21.24
C PRO A 211 -3.41 6.60 21.28
N PRO A 212 -4.15 7.56 20.73
CA PRO A 212 -3.76 8.97 20.70
C PRO A 212 -3.69 9.56 22.10
N GLY A 213 -2.65 10.34 22.37
CA GLY A 213 -2.40 10.95 23.69
C GLY A 213 -1.95 10.00 24.79
N GLU A 214 -1.94 8.67 24.57
CA GLU A 214 -1.49 7.71 25.58
C GLU A 214 0.02 7.84 25.82
N LYS A 215 0.44 7.90 27.09
CA LYS A 215 1.80 8.28 27.46
C LYS A 215 2.80 7.14 27.25
N VAL A 216 2.38 5.91 27.50
CA VAL A 216 3.22 4.71 27.45
C VAL A 216 2.41 3.57 26.85
N VAL A 217 2.85 3.01 25.73
CA VAL A 217 2.26 1.82 25.12
C VAL A 217 3.36 0.79 24.88
N ASP A 218 3.18 -0.41 25.44
CA ASP A 218 4.13 -1.51 25.34
C ASP A 218 3.77 -2.45 24.16
N ALA A 219 4.74 -2.71 23.29
CA ALA A 219 4.67 -3.75 22.27
C ALA A 219 5.54 -4.94 22.66
N ASP A 220 4.92 -5.98 23.22
CA ASP A 220 5.58 -7.17 23.73
C ASP A 220 5.58 -8.33 22.72
N ILE A 221 6.76 -8.83 22.40
CA ILE A 221 7.01 -9.91 21.43
C ILE A 221 7.75 -11.04 22.15
N ALA A 222 7.28 -12.29 22.09
CA ALA A 222 7.94 -13.44 22.70
C ALA A 222 7.73 -14.76 21.95
N CYS A 223 8.82 -15.49 21.69
CA CYS A 223 8.78 -16.82 21.09
C CYS A 223 9.75 -17.80 21.79
N HIS A 224 9.35 -19.07 21.88
CA HIS A 224 10.23 -20.17 22.27
C HIS A 224 11.25 -20.50 21.19
N TYR A 225 12.51 -20.66 21.57
CA TYR A 225 13.60 -21.03 20.69
C TYR A 225 13.77 -22.55 20.64
N LYS A 226 13.47 -23.15 19.49
CA LYS A 226 13.46 -24.62 19.30
C LYS A 226 14.50 -25.10 18.27
N ARG A 227 15.72 -24.57 18.35
CA ARG A 227 16.85 -24.92 17.47
C ARG A 227 18.13 -25.21 18.28
N PHE A 228 19.19 -25.64 17.60
CA PHE A 228 20.54 -25.74 18.16
C PHE A 228 21.02 -24.39 18.70
N PRO A 229 21.98 -24.34 19.65
CA PRO A 229 22.39 -23.07 20.25
C PRO A 229 22.93 -22.03 19.25
N MET A 230 22.63 -20.77 19.52
CA MET A 230 23.16 -19.60 18.82
C MET A 230 23.74 -18.57 19.79
N HIS A 231 24.77 -17.85 19.37
CA HIS A 231 25.48 -16.88 20.22
C HIS A 231 25.31 -15.47 19.65
N LEU A 232 24.79 -14.56 20.46
CA LEU A 232 24.43 -13.20 20.05
C LEU A 232 25.64 -12.28 20.17
N PHE A 233 25.88 -11.43 19.16
CA PHE A 233 27.04 -10.53 19.15
C PHE A 233 26.74 -9.08 18.76
N ALA A 234 25.65 -8.82 18.03
CA ALA A 234 25.16 -7.46 17.77
C ALA A 234 23.64 -7.40 17.68
N TYR A 235 23.06 -6.21 17.88
CA TYR A 235 21.62 -5.96 17.77
C TYR A 235 21.34 -4.60 17.10
N ARG A 236 20.22 -4.49 16.38
CA ARG A 236 19.70 -3.23 15.83
C ARG A 236 18.25 -3.06 16.25
N VAL A 237 17.92 -1.86 16.73
CA VAL A 237 16.53 -1.45 17.01
C VAL A 237 16.01 -0.65 15.81
N HIS A 238 14.72 -0.75 15.53
CA HIS A 238 14.05 0.10 14.57
C HIS A 238 12.59 0.34 14.96
N THR A 239 12.23 1.61 14.99
CA THR A 239 10.87 2.14 15.06
C THR A 239 10.81 3.42 14.20
N HIS A 240 9.62 4.00 14.07
CA HIS A 240 9.40 5.36 13.58
C HIS A 240 9.41 6.35 14.77
N ARG A 241 8.68 7.47 14.67
CA ARG A 241 8.83 8.68 15.52
C ARG A 241 8.30 8.56 16.96
N LEU A 242 7.45 7.58 17.26
CA LEU A 242 6.81 7.42 18.58
C LEU A 242 7.65 6.58 19.53
N GLY A 243 8.45 5.64 19.03
CA GLY A 243 9.27 4.74 19.84
C GLY A 243 10.28 5.49 20.71
N LYS A 244 10.26 5.23 22.02
CA LYS A 244 11.13 5.89 23.02
C LYS A 244 12.34 5.04 23.41
N VAL A 245 12.10 3.73 23.60
CA VAL A 245 13.14 2.73 23.85
C VAL A 245 12.68 1.36 23.33
N VAL A 246 13.62 0.56 22.82
CA VAL A 246 13.41 -0.85 22.50
C VAL A 246 14.43 -1.68 23.28
N SER A 247 13.97 -2.76 23.89
CA SER A 247 14.79 -3.66 24.72
C SER A 247 14.52 -5.12 24.35
N GLY A 248 15.57 -5.92 24.18
CA GLY A 248 15.49 -7.36 23.90
C GLY A 248 16.24 -8.19 24.93
N TYR A 249 15.70 -9.36 25.25
CA TYR A 249 16.12 -10.24 26.33
C TYR A 249 16.03 -11.72 25.93
N ARG A 250 16.87 -12.54 26.54
CA ARG A 250 16.69 -13.98 26.68
C ARG A 250 16.11 -14.27 28.06
N VAL A 251 15.06 -15.07 28.15
CA VAL A 251 14.52 -15.58 29.41
C VAL A 251 14.75 -17.09 29.49
N ARG A 252 15.52 -17.51 30.49
CA ARG A 252 15.83 -18.92 30.79
C ARG A 252 15.45 -19.20 32.24
N ASN A 253 14.61 -20.21 32.50
CA ASN A 253 14.11 -20.54 33.85
C ASN A 253 13.50 -19.34 34.61
N GLY A 254 12.86 -18.40 33.89
CA GLY A 254 12.32 -17.15 34.44
C GLY A 254 13.35 -16.04 34.69
N GLN A 255 14.65 -16.30 34.54
CA GLN A 255 15.71 -15.29 34.64
C GLN A 255 15.88 -14.56 33.31
N TRP A 256 15.67 -13.24 33.34
CA TRP A 256 15.91 -12.34 32.21
C TRP A 256 17.41 -12.04 32.06
N THR A 257 17.91 -12.06 30.82
CA THR A 257 19.28 -11.69 30.45
C THR A 257 19.19 -10.67 29.31
N LEU A 258 19.73 -9.46 29.51
CA LEU A 258 19.70 -8.41 28.50
C LEU A 258 20.53 -8.79 27.27
N ILE A 259 19.94 -8.67 26.09
CA ILE A 259 20.62 -8.80 24.79
C ILE A 259 21.05 -7.41 24.30
N GLY A 260 20.15 -6.44 24.42
CA GLY A 260 20.42 -5.09 23.97
C GLY A 260 19.24 -4.16 24.26
N ARG A 261 19.54 -2.90 24.53
CA ARG A 261 18.57 -1.84 24.79
C ARG A 261 19.05 -0.56 24.15
N GLN A 262 18.20 0.14 23.40
CA GLN A 262 18.58 1.36 22.68
C GLN A 262 17.36 2.25 22.43
N SER A 263 17.54 3.56 22.33
CA SER A 263 16.49 4.43 21.81
C SER A 263 16.46 4.31 20.28
N PRO A 264 15.30 4.06 19.64
CA PRO A 264 15.23 4.03 18.19
C PRO A 264 15.38 5.42 17.54
N GLN A 265 15.39 6.49 18.36
CA GLN A 265 15.66 7.88 17.96
C GLN A 265 17.17 8.25 17.97
N VAL A 266 18.07 7.26 18.00
CA VAL A 266 19.51 7.44 17.71
C VAL A 266 19.89 6.63 16.46
N PRO A 267 21.03 6.90 15.79
CA PRO A 267 21.40 6.26 14.53
C PRO A 267 21.24 4.72 14.56
N GLN A 268 20.30 4.22 13.77
CA GLN A 268 19.81 2.83 13.80
C GLN A 268 20.75 1.84 13.09
N ALA A 269 22.02 1.83 13.49
CA ALA A 269 23.00 0.82 13.09
C ALA A 269 22.88 -0.45 13.97
N PHE A 270 23.72 -1.44 13.68
CA PHE A 270 23.97 -2.52 14.63
C PHE A 270 24.95 -2.06 15.72
N TYR A 271 24.57 -2.31 16.98
CA TYR A 271 25.37 -2.09 18.18
C TYR A 271 25.89 -3.45 18.69
N PRO A 272 27.13 -3.55 19.19
CA PRO A 272 27.63 -4.78 19.79
C PRO A 272 26.85 -5.11 21.08
N VAL A 273 26.62 -6.39 21.32
CA VAL A 273 26.09 -6.88 22.61
C VAL A 273 27.18 -6.74 23.68
N GLU A 274 26.87 -6.13 24.83
CA GLU A 274 27.86 -5.83 25.88
C GLU A 274 28.53 -7.08 26.48
N HIS A 275 27.77 -8.16 26.62
CA HIS A 275 28.19 -9.41 27.26
C HIS A 275 27.71 -10.60 26.41
N PRO A 276 28.54 -11.58 26.05
CA PRO A 276 28.12 -12.69 25.19
C PRO A 276 26.88 -13.43 25.73
N VAL A 277 25.79 -13.45 24.95
CA VAL A 277 24.56 -14.17 25.30
C VAL A 277 24.45 -15.42 24.42
N ASP A 278 24.31 -16.58 25.05
CA ASP A 278 23.93 -17.83 24.40
C ASP A 278 22.40 -18.00 24.41
N VAL A 279 21.79 -18.42 23.30
CA VAL A 279 20.38 -18.84 23.25
C VAL A 279 20.36 -20.32 22.90
N SER A 280 19.66 -21.11 23.69
CA SER A 280 19.59 -22.58 23.62
C SER A 280 18.14 -23.05 23.52
N TYR A 281 17.96 -24.34 23.26
CA TYR A 281 16.65 -24.97 23.14
C TYR A 281 15.77 -24.71 24.38
N ASP A 282 14.49 -24.41 24.14
CA ASP A 282 13.44 -24.00 25.10
C ASP A 282 13.64 -22.66 25.83
N ASP A 283 14.70 -21.89 25.55
CA ASP A 283 14.74 -20.47 25.94
C ASP A 283 13.58 -19.69 25.32
N ILE A 284 13.13 -18.63 25.99
CA ILE A 284 12.23 -17.63 25.37
C ILE A 284 13.05 -16.42 24.99
N LEU A 285 12.99 -16.02 23.71
CA LEU A 285 13.39 -14.69 23.29
C LEU A 285 12.21 -13.75 23.51
N ALA A 286 12.45 -12.62 24.17
CA ALA A 286 11.44 -11.62 24.51
C ALA A 286 11.95 -10.21 24.18
N ALA A 287 11.12 -9.38 23.55
CA ALA A 287 11.43 -7.99 23.25
C ALA A 287 10.23 -7.09 23.58
N ARG A 288 10.52 -5.86 23.99
CA ARG A 288 9.56 -4.79 24.27
C ARG A 288 9.98 -3.53 23.53
N CYS A 289 9.08 -2.95 22.74
CA CYS A 289 9.18 -1.54 22.34
C CYS A 289 8.23 -0.70 23.20
N VAL A 290 8.71 0.45 23.67
CA VAL A 290 7.92 1.41 24.43
C VAL A 290 7.62 2.61 23.54
N PHE A 291 6.35 2.84 23.24
CA PHE A 291 5.85 3.95 22.44
C PHE A 291 5.17 5.02 23.29
N SER A 292 4.87 6.15 22.68
CA SER A 292 3.99 7.18 23.25
C SER A 292 3.13 7.77 22.14
N GLY A 293 1.82 7.79 22.33
CA GLY A 293 0.84 8.46 21.48
C GLY A 293 0.73 9.97 21.75
N GLU A 294 1.50 10.53 22.70
CA GLU A 294 1.58 11.98 22.89
C GLU A 294 1.98 12.69 21.58
N GLY A 295 1.10 13.56 21.09
CA GLY A 295 1.26 14.26 19.80
C GLY A 295 0.62 13.58 18.60
N ARG A 296 -0.01 12.40 18.76
CA ARG A 296 -0.92 11.80 17.76
C ARG A 296 -2.38 12.08 18.13
N THR A 297 -3.20 12.31 17.11
CA THR A 297 -4.65 12.56 17.20
C THR A 297 -5.49 11.31 16.90
N THR A 298 -4.92 10.34 16.19
CA THR A 298 -5.52 9.03 15.84
C THR A 298 -4.73 7.87 16.44
N GLU A 299 -5.34 6.68 16.47
CA GLU A 299 -4.61 5.45 16.82
C GLU A 299 -3.50 5.18 15.80
N THR A 300 -2.35 4.68 16.27
CA THR A 300 -1.21 4.33 15.42
C THR A 300 -0.96 2.84 15.49
N HIS A 301 -1.03 2.17 14.34
CA HIS A 301 -0.87 0.72 14.21
C HIS A 301 0.56 0.36 13.79
N ILE A 302 0.89 -0.94 13.79
CA ILE A 302 2.12 -1.43 13.15
C ILE A 302 1.94 -1.42 11.64
N GLY A 303 2.88 -0.80 10.90
CA GLY A 303 2.78 -0.64 9.45
C GLY A 303 4.06 -0.09 8.81
N GLY A 304 3.99 0.16 7.50
CA GLY A 304 5.14 0.50 6.66
C GLY A 304 5.48 1.99 6.58
N THR A 305 4.55 2.88 6.89
CA THR A 305 4.66 4.32 6.63
C THR A 305 5.20 5.10 7.82
N ALA A 306 5.70 6.33 7.59
CA ALA A 306 6.12 7.23 8.66
C ALA A 306 4.98 7.69 9.61
N ASN A 307 3.72 7.44 9.24
CA ASN A 307 2.56 7.64 10.09
C ASN A 307 2.24 6.39 10.92
N ASP A 308 2.53 5.18 10.44
CA ASP A 308 2.52 3.97 11.24
C ASP A 308 3.66 3.95 12.26
N GLU A 309 3.74 2.86 13.04
CA GLU A 309 4.93 2.49 13.79
C GLU A 309 5.49 1.12 13.36
N MET A 310 6.73 0.85 13.76
CA MET A 310 7.31 -0.48 13.74
C MET A 310 7.89 -0.80 15.12
N CYS A 311 7.75 -2.05 15.56
CA CYS A 311 8.49 -2.56 16.72
C CYS A 311 9.42 -3.67 16.23
N ASN A 312 10.61 -3.31 15.74
CA ASN A 312 11.58 -4.27 15.19
C ASN A 312 12.86 -4.35 16.05
N PHE A 313 13.18 -5.55 16.52
CA PHE A 313 14.44 -5.88 17.20
C PHE A 313 15.19 -6.96 16.39
N TYR A 314 16.23 -6.53 15.69
CA TYR A 314 17.10 -7.37 14.88
C TYR A 314 18.27 -7.86 15.73
N ILE A 315 18.52 -9.17 15.73
CA ILE A 315 19.60 -9.80 16.50
C ILE A 315 20.54 -10.52 15.53
N MET A 316 21.81 -10.08 15.48
CA MET A 316 22.88 -10.83 14.83
C MET A 316 23.42 -11.92 15.78
N TYR A 317 23.42 -13.15 15.29
CA TYR A 317 23.95 -14.32 15.98
C TYR A 317 24.92 -15.10 15.11
N TYR A 318 25.68 -16.01 15.73
CA TYR A 318 26.41 -17.06 15.03
C TYR A 318 26.09 -18.46 15.59
N MET A 319 26.18 -19.47 14.73
CA MET A 319 25.93 -20.88 15.04
C MET A 319 27.02 -21.77 14.44
N GLU A 320 27.23 -22.98 14.97
CA GLU A 320 28.10 -23.98 14.34
C GLU A 320 27.62 -24.31 12.92
N ALA A 321 28.53 -24.32 11.93
CA ALA A 321 28.18 -24.36 10.51
C ALA A 321 27.34 -25.57 10.04
N LYS A 322 27.37 -26.68 10.79
CA LYS A 322 26.58 -27.90 10.60
C LYS A 322 25.12 -27.82 11.08
N HIS A 323 24.80 -26.80 11.88
CA HIS A 323 23.48 -26.59 12.51
C HIS A 323 22.89 -25.21 12.21
N ALA A 324 23.66 -24.36 11.52
CA ALA A 324 23.33 -22.96 11.31
C ALA A 324 22.15 -22.76 10.34
N VAL A 325 21.29 -21.81 10.70
CA VAL A 325 20.25 -21.25 9.85
C VAL A 325 20.57 -19.77 9.66
N SER A 326 20.51 -19.25 8.44
CA SER A 326 20.91 -17.85 8.17
C SER A 326 19.88 -16.81 8.66
N TYR A 327 18.63 -17.20 8.87
CA TYR A 327 17.53 -16.28 9.18
C TYR A 327 16.41 -16.95 9.99
N THR A 328 15.76 -16.24 10.92
CA THR A 328 14.51 -16.65 11.62
C THR A 328 13.70 -15.42 12.06
N THR A 329 12.37 -15.54 12.15
CA THR A 329 11.47 -14.47 12.64
C THR A 329 10.68 -14.92 13.88
N CYS A 330 10.33 -13.97 14.75
CA CYS A 330 9.27 -14.08 15.76
C CYS A 330 8.27 -12.92 15.56
N THR A 331 6.99 -13.25 15.37
CA THR A 331 5.87 -12.32 15.19
C THR A 331 4.77 -12.46 16.26
N GLN A 332 5.05 -13.25 17.30
CA GLN A 332 4.05 -13.70 18.29
C GLN A 332 4.40 -13.19 19.68
N ASN A 333 3.42 -13.22 20.58
CA ASN A 333 3.63 -13.14 22.02
C ASN A 333 3.11 -14.42 22.69
N ALA A 334 3.97 -15.43 22.74
CA ALA A 334 3.63 -16.76 23.25
C ALA A 334 3.45 -16.82 24.79
N ASN A 335 3.84 -15.77 25.53
CA ASN A 335 3.69 -15.72 26.99
C ASN A 335 3.56 -14.27 27.51
N PRO A 336 2.40 -13.61 27.33
CA PRO A 336 2.20 -12.22 27.74
C PRO A 336 2.33 -12.01 29.27
N GLU A 337 1.89 -12.99 30.06
CA GLU A 337 1.94 -12.95 31.53
C GLU A 337 3.39 -12.79 32.07
N MET A 338 4.38 -13.30 31.34
CA MET A 338 5.80 -13.22 31.70
C MET A 338 6.28 -11.76 31.83
N PHE A 339 5.79 -10.86 30.97
CA PHE A 339 6.25 -9.47 30.90
C PHE A 339 5.95 -8.65 32.15
N ARG A 340 5.06 -9.11 33.03
CA ARG A 340 4.86 -8.51 34.38
C ARG A 340 6.14 -8.53 35.23
N ASN A 341 7.07 -9.43 34.91
CA ASN A 341 8.37 -9.56 35.60
C ASN A 341 9.55 -9.03 34.75
N ILE A 342 9.31 -8.22 33.71
CA ILE A 342 10.37 -7.63 32.89
C ILE A 342 11.26 -6.69 33.74
N PRO A 343 12.59 -6.67 33.54
CA PRO A 343 13.47 -5.72 34.20
C PRO A 343 13.06 -4.26 33.93
N GLN A 344 13.04 -3.44 34.98
CA GLN A 344 12.43 -2.10 34.94
C GLN A 344 13.12 -1.14 33.96
N GLU A 345 14.40 -1.35 33.67
CA GLU A 345 15.14 -0.62 32.65
C GLU A 345 14.51 -0.74 31.25
N ALA A 346 13.77 -1.82 30.96
CA ALA A 346 13.04 -1.98 29.70
C ALA A 346 12.05 -0.84 29.43
N ASN A 347 11.45 -0.31 30.50
CA ASN A 347 10.36 0.68 30.47
C ASN A 347 10.88 2.13 30.55
N ILE A 348 12.17 2.32 30.86
CA ILE A 348 12.78 3.63 31.07
C ILE A 348 13.38 4.14 29.74
N PRO A 349 12.95 5.29 29.19
CA PRO A 349 13.56 5.88 28.01
C PRO A 349 15.04 6.19 28.20
N ILE A 350 15.86 6.05 27.15
CA ILE A 350 17.25 6.48 27.16
C ILE A 350 17.31 7.99 26.86
N PRO A 351 17.98 8.82 27.69
CA PRO A 351 18.13 10.25 27.40
C PRO A 351 18.94 10.51 26.14
N VAL A 352 18.29 11.00 25.08
CA VAL A 352 18.94 11.40 23.83
C VAL A 352 19.38 12.86 23.91
N LYS A 353 20.62 13.16 23.50
CA LYS A 353 21.13 14.55 23.43
C LYS A 353 20.52 15.28 22.22
N PRO A 354 20.21 16.59 22.30
CA PRO A 354 19.63 17.35 21.18
C PRO A 354 20.40 17.23 19.86
N ASP A 355 21.74 17.18 19.93
CA ASP A 355 22.60 17.04 18.75
C ASP A 355 22.37 15.71 17.99
N MET A 356 21.96 14.65 18.69
CA MET A 356 21.67 13.34 18.10
C MET A 356 20.26 13.26 17.50
N LEU A 357 19.29 14.02 18.03
CA LEU A 357 17.91 14.06 17.51
C LEU A 357 17.85 14.65 16.09
N LYS A 358 18.69 15.65 15.81
CA LYS A 358 18.90 16.19 14.45
C LYS A 358 19.60 15.23 13.47
N MET A 359 19.92 14.01 13.91
CA MET A 359 20.59 12.95 13.14
C MET A 359 19.79 11.63 13.14
N ALA A 360 18.48 11.71 13.39
CA ALA A 360 17.55 10.57 13.38
C ALA A 360 16.43 10.76 12.34
N HIS A 361 15.84 11.96 12.28
CA HIS A 361 14.92 12.37 11.23
C HIS A 361 15.31 13.75 10.70
N GLY A 362 15.40 13.89 9.38
CA GLY A 362 15.52 15.19 8.74
C GLY A 362 14.21 15.96 8.89
N HIS A 363 14.30 17.19 9.38
CA HIS A 363 13.70 18.37 8.76
C HIS A 363 14.08 19.64 9.54
N HIS A 364 14.21 20.76 8.83
CA HIS A 364 14.39 22.08 9.41
C HIS A 364 13.04 22.78 9.59
N GLU A 365 12.86 23.50 10.69
CA GLU A 365 11.87 24.58 10.75
C GLU A 365 12.37 25.74 9.88
N GLU A 366 11.60 26.16 8.88
CA GLU A 366 11.87 27.43 8.18
C GLU A 366 11.33 28.60 8.99
N THR A 367 12.25 29.35 9.59
CA THR A 367 11.94 30.65 10.20
C THR A 367 11.47 31.63 9.14
N LYS A 368 10.27 32.19 9.32
CA LYS A 368 9.81 33.36 8.55
C LYS A 368 10.88 34.45 8.54
N ASP A 369 11.27 34.88 7.35
CA ASP A 369 11.82 36.22 7.18
C ASP A 369 11.11 36.91 6.02
N THR A 370 10.86 38.22 6.17
CA THR A 370 10.02 38.98 5.24
C THR A 370 10.86 39.94 4.43
N ASP A 371 10.71 39.94 3.12
CA ASP A 371 10.81 41.21 2.41
C ASP A 371 9.87 41.30 1.19
N LYS A 372 9.54 42.54 0.82
CA LYS A 372 8.56 42.88 -0.21
C LYS A 372 9.27 43.30 -1.50
N SER A 373 8.86 42.71 -2.62
CA SER A 373 8.93 43.42 -3.91
C SER A 373 7.67 43.13 -4.72
N SER A 374 7.03 44.19 -5.17
CA SER A 374 5.74 44.16 -5.86
C SER A 374 5.89 44.21 -7.37
N LEU A 375 5.06 43.47 -8.09
CA LEU A 375 4.49 43.95 -9.35
C LEU A 375 3.10 43.35 -9.55
N GLN A 376 2.12 44.19 -9.86
CA GLN A 376 0.73 43.81 -10.03
C GLN A 376 0.42 43.57 -11.52
N LEU A 377 -0.24 42.47 -11.84
CA LEU A 377 -1.27 42.45 -12.87
C LEU A 377 -2.53 41.78 -12.31
N SER A 378 -3.70 42.13 -12.85
CA SER A 378 -4.99 41.99 -12.17
C SER A 378 -5.91 40.93 -12.77
N LYS A 379 -6.68 40.27 -11.90
CA LYS A 379 -7.99 39.58 -12.07
C LYS A 379 -8.48 39.34 -13.52
N GLY A 380 -8.82 38.13 -13.96
CA GLY A 380 -8.88 36.82 -13.28
C GLY A 380 -10.31 36.25 -13.17
N GLU A 381 -10.39 34.94 -13.00
CA GLU A 381 -11.59 34.16 -12.64
C GLU A 381 -11.25 33.29 -11.42
N GLU A 382 -12.24 32.94 -10.61
CA GLU A 382 -12.04 32.47 -9.24
C GLU A 382 -12.02 30.93 -9.19
N GLU A 383 -10.82 30.34 -9.15
CA GLU A 383 -10.66 28.97 -8.66
C GLU A 383 -11.02 28.94 -7.16
N GLU A 384 -12.06 28.20 -6.78
CA GLU A 384 -12.33 27.90 -5.38
C GLU A 384 -11.16 27.06 -4.83
N ILE A 385 -10.41 27.64 -3.89
CA ILE A 385 -9.44 26.89 -3.10
C ILE A 385 -10.26 25.93 -2.22
N LEU A 386 -10.33 24.68 -2.63
CA LEU A 386 -10.83 23.58 -1.80
C LEU A 386 -9.98 23.55 -0.51
N ASP A 387 -10.63 23.88 0.60
CA ASP A 387 -9.97 24.02 1.90
C ASP A 387 -9.30 22.71 2.34
N GLN A 388 -8.21 22.82 3.11
CA GLN A 388 -7.45 21.69 3.66
C GLN A 388 -8.21 20.89 4.76
N ASN A 389 -9.53 21.03 4.81
CA ASN A 389 -10.45 20.42 5.77
C ASN A 389 -11.47 19.48 5.11
N PHE A 390 -11.44 19.26 3.79
CA PHE A 390 -12.40 18.37 3.13
C PHE A 390 -12.18 16.90 3.54
N HIS A 391 -13.09 16.36 4.34
CA HIS A 391 -13.07 14.98 4.82
C HIS A 391 -14.45 14.31 4.70
N ILE A 392 -14.50 13.04 4.31
CA ILE A 392 -15.72 12.23 4.23
C ILE A 392 -15.65 10.96 5.09
N GLU A 393 -16.72 10.67 5.83
CA GLU A 393 -16.84 9.50 6.72
C GLU A 393 -18.07 8.63 6.40
N GLU A 394 -18.14 7.39 6.91
CA GLU A 394 -19.31 6.53 6.71
C GLU A 394 -20.55 7.19 7.34
N ALA A 395 -21.63 7.32 6.57
CA ALA A 395 -22.87 7.94 7.01
C ALA A 395 -23.61 7.01 8.00
N MET A 396 -23.16 6.97 9.26
CA MET A 396 -23.59 6.02 10.30
C MET A 396 -25.08 6.07 10.67
N GLU A 397 -25.81 7.14 10.31
CA GLU A 397 -27.28 7.20 10.43
C GLU A 397 -28.02 6.49 9.26
N TRP A 398 -27.33 6.19 8.15
CA TRP A 398 -27.92 5.52 7.00
C TRP A 398 -28.15 4.04 7.33
N PRO A 399 -29.37 3.50 7.11
CA PRO A 399 -29.74 2.17 7.60
C PRO A 399 -29.06 1.02 6.83
N GLY A 400 -28.39 1.29 5.71
CA GLY A 400 -28.03 0.26 4.74
C GLY A 400 -29.26 -0.24 3.98
N LEU A 401 -29.08 -1.28 3.15
CA LEU A 401 -30.20 -1.92 2.46
C LEU A 401 -30.71 -3.15 3.24
N ASP A 402 -31.97 -3.11 3.68
CA ASP A 402 -32.70 -4.32 4.10
C ASP A 402 -33.26 -5.06 2.86
N LEU A 403 -32.36 -5.39 1.93
CA LEU A 403 -32.66 -6.09 0.67
C LEU A 403 -31.59 -7.15 0.42
N LYS A 404 -32.01 -8.35 -0.02
CA LYS A 404 -31.08 -9.43 -0.36
C LYS A 404 -30.45 -9.19 -1.75
N LEU A 405 -29.37 -8.41 -1.79
CA LEU A 405 -28.63 -8.11 -3.01
C LEU A 405 -27.78 -9.31 -3.51
N GLY A 406 -27.43 -9.22 -4.79
CA GLY A 406 -26.38 -10.04 -5.41
C GLY A 406 -25.00 -9.41 -5.25
N GLN A 407 -24.05 -9.80 -6.09
CA GLN A 407 -22.85 -8.99 -6.34
C GLN A 407 -23.30 -7.62 -6.89
N VAL A 408 -22.99 -6.52 -6.19
CA VAL A 408 -23.34 -5.15 -6.60
C VAL A 408 -22.25 -4.61 -7.53
N SER A 409 -22.53 -4.52 -8.83
CA SER A 409 -21.51 -4.29 -9.85
C SER A 409 -21.50 -2.89 -10.46
N GLY A 410 -22.60 -2.14 -10.33
CA GLY A 410 -22.76 -0.81 -10.90
C GLY A 410 -23.70 0.08 -10.08
N LEU A 411 -23.40 1.38 -10.01
CA LEU A 411 -24.13 2.42 -9.30
C LEU A 411 -24.28 3.68 -10.15
N ALA A 412 -25.44 4.34 -10.08
CA ALA A 412 -25.64 5.67 -10.65
C ALA A 412 -26.57 6.53 -9.79
N LEU A 413 -26.66 7.81 -10.14
CA LEU A 413 -27.65 8.75 -9.60
C LEU A 413 -28.59 9.15 -10.74
N ASP A 414 -29.91 9.08 -10.52
CA ASP A 414 -30.89 9.55 -11.50
C ASP A 414 -31.05 11.09 -11.45
N PRO A 415 -31.76 11.73 -12.41
CA PRO A 415 -31.93 13.19 -12.42
C PRO A 415 -32.63 13.78 -11.18
N GLU A 416 -33.35 12.95 -10.43
CA GLU A 416 -33.94 13.28 -9.13
C GLU A 416 -32.98 13.02 -7.94
N ASN A 417 -31.72 12.66 -8.21
CA ASN A 417 -30.66 12.29 -7.27
C ASN A 417 -31.01 11.07 -6.39
N ASN A 418 -31.80 10.12 -6.90
CA ASN A 418 -31.97 8.82 -6.26
C ASN A 418 -30.80 7.90 -6.59
N LEU A 419 -30.43 7.06 -5.63
CA LEU A 419 -29.41 6.03 -5.83
C LEU A 419 -29.99 4.89 -6.66
N VAL A 420 -29.35 4.56 -7.78
CA VAL A 420 -29.69 3.44 -8.64
C VAL A 420 -28.61 2.38 -8.52
N VAL A 421 -29.01 1.15 -8.21
CA VAL A 421 -28.11 0.02 -7.94
C VAL A 421 -28.34 -1.07 -8.98
N PHE A 422 -27.27 -1.53 -9.61
CA PHE A 422 -27.24 -2.67 -10.53
C PHE A 422 -26.51 -3.85 -9.89
N HIS A 423 -27.19 -5.00 -9.78
CA HIS A 423 -26.63 -6.19 -9.14
C HIS A 423 -26.96 -7.49 -9.88
N ARG A 424 -26.07 -8.48 -9.74
CA ARG A 424 -26.12 -9.77 -10.47
C ARG A 424 -27.17 -10.77 -9.95
N GLY A 425 -28.19 -10.32 -9.22
CA GLY A 425 -29.24 -11.19 -8.69
C GLY A 425 -28.71 -12.34 -7.80
N ASP A 426 -29.11 -13.57 -8.11
CA ASP A 426 -28.55 -14.82 -7.56
C ASP A 426 -27.39 -15.40 -8.39
N HIS A 427 -27.09 -14.84 -9.56
CA HIS A 427 -25.91 -15.20 -10.34
C HIS A 427 -24.63 -14.66 -9.67
N VAL A 428 -23.52 -15.37 -9.90
CA VAL A 428 -22.19 -15.04 -9.39
C VAL A 428 -21.22 -15.14 -10.54
N TRP A 429 -20.38 -14.12 -10.74
CA TRP A 429 -19.20 -14.25 -11.58
C TRP A 429 -18.09 -14.92 -10.75
N ASP A 430 -17.65 -16.07 -11.21
CA ASP A 430 -16.56 -16.89 -10.69
C ASP A 430 -15.63 -17.39 -11.83
N GLU A 431 -14.60 -18.16 -11.47
CA GLU A 431 -13.65 -18.78 -12.41
C GLU A 431 -14.32 -19.73 -13.43
N ASN A 432 -15.51 -20.28 -13.10
CA ASN A 432 -16.26 -21.21 -13.95
C ASN A 432 -17.25 -20.52 -14.91
N SER A 433 -17.36 -19.18 -14.86
CA SER A 433 -18.37 -18.43 -15.61
C SER A 433 -18.07 -18.36 -17.12
N PHE A 434 -16.80 -18.38 -17.51
CA PHE A 434 -16.34 -18.22 -18.89
C PHE A 434 -15.25 -19.25 -19.23
N ASP A 435 -15.09 -19.59 -20.51
CA ASP A 435 -13.94 -20.38 -20.98
C ASP A 435 -12.75 -19.50 -21.43
N SER A 436 -11.68 -20.14 -21.88
CA SER A 436 -10.47 -19.48 -22.41
C SER A 436 -10.68 -18.72 -23.73
N LYS A 437 -11.92 -18.61 -24.23
CA LYS A 437 -12.32 -17.79 -25.37
C LYS A 437 -13.34 -16.71 -24.95
N PHE A 438 -13.48 -16.50 -23.63
CA PHE A 438 -14.42 -15.58 -23.01
C PHE A 438 -15.88 -15.89 -23.34
N VAL A 439 -16.19 -17.14 -23.69
CA VAL A 439 -17.56 -17.57 -23.98
C VAL A 439 -18.25 -17.92 -22.66
N TYR A 440 -19.36 -17.27 -22.34
CA TYR A 440 -20.12 -17.56 -21.11
C TYR A 440 -20.63 -19.01 -21.11
N GLN A 441 -20.34 -19.76 -20.04
CA GLN A 441 -20.59 -21.20 -19.93
C GLN A 441 -21.94 -21.53 -19.29
N GLN A 442 -22.37 -20.76 -18.29
CA GLN A 442 -23.54 -21.07 -17.44
C GLN A 442 -24.90 -20.73 -18.11
N ARG A 443 -24.95 -20.76 -19.45
CA ARG A 443 -26.14 -20.42 -20.29
C ARG A 443 -27.41 -21.18 -19.89
N GLY A 444 -27.26 -22.38 -19.32
CA GLY A 444 -28.37 -23.22 -18.86
C GLY A 444 -29.16 -22.68 -17.67
N LEU A 445 -28.66 -21.64 -16.98
CA LEU A 445 -29.41 -20.94 -15.92
C LEU A 445 -30.55 -20.07 -16.47
N GLY A 446 -30.44 -19.62 -17.73
CA GLY A 446 -31.30 -18.55 -18.26
C GLY A 446 -30.90 -17.16 -17.73
N PRO A 447 -31.66 -16.10 -18.08
CA PRO A 447 -31.43 -14.76 -17.55
C PRO A 447 -31.94 -14.62 -16.11
N ILE A 448 -31.34 -13.71 -15.35
CA ILE A 448 -31.61 -13.45 -13.94
C ILE A 448 -33.10 -13.18 -13.71
N GLU A 449 -33.72 -14.00 -12.86
CA GLU A 449 -35.16 -13.96 -12.59
C GLU A 449 -35.59 -12.87 -11.60
N GLN A 450 -34.67 -12.13 -10.98
CA GLN A 450 -35.02 -11.03 -10.08
C GLN A 450 -34.84 -9.67 -10.76
N ASN A 451 -35.46 -8.63 -10.23
CA ASN A 451 -35.15 -7.26 -10.65
C ASN A 451 -33.70 -6.95 -10.28
N THR A 452 -32.86 -6.62 -11.27
CA THR A 452 -31.43 -6.33 -11.12
C THR A 452 -31.13 -4.84 -10.94
N ILE A 453 -32.06 -3.96 -11.36
CA ILE A 453 -31.95 -2.50 -11.27
C ILE A 453 -32.90 -2.03 -10.16
N LEU A 454 -32.37 -1.39 -9.12
CA LEU A 454 -33.11 -0.93 -7.95
C LEU A 454 -32.92 0.58 -7.76
N VAL A 455 -34.01 1.35 -7.71
CA VAL A 455 -34.00 2.80 -7.43
C VAL A 455 -34.35 3.03 -5.97
N LEU A 456 -33.50 3.74 -5.23
CA LEU A 456 -33.51 3.85 -3.78
C LEU A 456 -33.45 5.32 -3.34
N ASN A 457 -34.19 5.70 -2.30
CA ASN A 457 -34.04 7.02 -1.72
C ASN A 457 -32.66 7.16 -1.02
N PRO A 458 -31.84 8.17 -1.36
CA PRO A 458 -30.44 8.26 -0.92
C PRO A 458 -30.32 8.59 0.57
N SER A 459 -31.38 9.08 1.22
CA SER A 459 -31.36 9.47 2.63
C SER A 459 -31.80 8.36 3.60
N ASN A 460 -32.61 7.39 3.16
CA ASN A 460 -33.15 6.34 4.03
C ASN A 460 -33.17 4.93 3.42
N ALA A 461 -32.50 4.72 2.27
CA ALA A 461 -32.40 3.46 1.55
C ALA A 461 -33.72 2.79 1.12
N LYS A 462 -34.87 3.48 1.27
CA LYS A 462 -36.17 2.93 0.89
C LYS A 462 -36.24 2.71 -0.62
N LEU A 463 -36.61 1.50 -1.02
CA LEU A 463 -36.92 1.14 -2.41
C LEU A 463 -38.08 1.99 -2.97
N LEU A 464 -37.86 2.56 -4.15
CA LEU A 464 -38.78 3.42 -4.89
C LEU A 464 -39.32 2.71 -6.15
N ARG A 465 -38.42 2.14 -6.96
CA ARG A 465 -38.73 1.35 -8.18
C ARG A 465 -37.75 0.18 -8.30
N SER A 466 -38.16 -0.90 -8.96
CA SER A 466 -37.26 -2.00 -9.35
C SER A 466 -37.64 -2.58 -10.71
N THR A 467 -36.63 -2.84 -11.55
CA THR A 467 -36.74 -3.27 -12.95
C THR A 467 -35.58 -4.22 -13.34
N GLY A 468 -35.47 -4.62 -14.61
CA GLY A 468 -34.35 -5.43 -15.12
C GLY A 468 -34.55 -6.96 -15.08
N LYS A 469 -35.63 -7.46 -14.47
CA LYS A 469 -35.97 -8.90 -14.44
C LYS A 469 -35.98 -9.52 -15.84
N ASN A 470 -35.37 -10.69 -15.96
CA ASN A 470 -35.26 -11.52 -17.17
C ASN A 470 -34.46 -10.91 -18.34
N LEU A 471 -33.76 -9.77 -18.16
CA LEU A 471 -32.99 -9.12 -19.24
C LEU A 471 -31.49 -9.49 -19.27
N PHE A 472 -30.89 -9.85 -18.13
CA PHE A 472 -29.44 -9.91 -17.93
C PHE A 472 -28.95 -11.29 -17.49
N TYR A 473 -27.67 -11.58 -17.72
CA TYR A 473 -26.98 -12.81 -17.27
C TYR A 473 -25.83 -12.50 -16.30
N LEU A 474 -25.01 -11.49 -16.58
CA LEU A 474 -24.01 -10.95 -15.66
C LEU A 474 -23.91 -9.42 -15.81
N PRO A 475 -24.78 -8.67 -15.09
CA PRO A 475 -24.65 -7.23 -14.87
C PRO A 475 -23.22 -6.78 -14.55
N HIS A 476 -22.83 -5.64 -15.12
CA HIS A 476 -21.58 -4.95 -14.77
C HIS A 476 -21.83 -3.46 -14.45
N GLY A 477 -21.36 -2.53 -15.29
CA GLY A 477 -21.48 -1.09 -15.09
C GLY A 477 -22.87 -0.53 -15.40
N LEU A 478 -23.11 0.69 -14.90
CA LEU A 478 -24.37 1.42 -14.98
C LEU A 478 -24.09 2.92 -15.05
N SER A 479 -24.63 3.61 -16.05
CA SER A 479 -24.78 5.07 -16.03
C SER A 479 -26.19 5.50 -16.43
N ILE A 480 -26.47 6.80 -16.30
CA ILE A 480 -27.77 7.39 -16.61
C ILE A 480 -27.54 8.62 -17.49
N ASP A 481 -28.27 8.70 -18.61
CA ASP A 481 -28.20 9.89 -19.46
C ASP A 481 -29.13 11.02 -18.97
N LYS A 482 -28.91 12.23 -19.48
CA LYS A 482 -29.65 13.44 -19.10
C LYS A 482 -31.18 13.36 -19.32
N ASP A 483 -31.67 12.37 -20.05
CA ASP A 483 -33.10 12.15 -20.32
C ASP A 483 -33.67 11.02 -19.44
N GLY A 484 -32.92 10.56 -18.42
CA GLY A 484 -33.33 9.56 -17.44
C GLY A 484 -33.28 8.11 -17.94
N ASN A 485 -32.56 7.83 -19.03
CA ASN A 485 -32.41 6.45 -19.52
C ASN A 485 -31.22 5.77 -18.86
N TYR A 486 -31.41 4.52 -18.45
CA TYR A 486 -30.34 3.66 -17.94
C TYR A 486 -29.50 3.15 -19.11
N TRP A 487 -28.18 3.27 -18.98
CA TRP A 487 -27.20 2.62 -19.85
C TRP A 487 -26.44 1.60 -19.02
N VAL A 488 -26.41 0.34 -19.46
CA VAL A 488 -25.86 -0.77 -18.69
C VAL A 488 -25.09 -1.75 -19.55
N THR A 489 -24.05 -2.36 -18.98
CA THR A 489 -23.24 -3.39 -19.63
C THR A 489 -23.53 -4.78 -19.04
N ASP A 490 -23.50 -5.81 -19.88
CA ASP A 490 -23.56 -7.22 -19.45
C ASP A 490 -22.40 -8.00 -20.07
N VAL A 491 -21.55 -8.57 -19.21
CA VAL A 491 -20.31 -9.25 -19.62
C VAL A 491 -20.57 -10.66 -20.17
N ALA A 492 -21.67 -11.31 -19.79
CA ALA A 492 -22.02 -12.64 -20.30
C ALA A 492 -22.66 -12.56 -21.69
N LEU A 493 -23.49 -11.54 -21.91
CA LEU A 493 -24.07 -11.23 -23.21
C LEU A 493 -23.06 -10.55 -24.15
N HIS A 494 -22.02 -9.91 -23.63
CA HIS A 494 -21.08 -9.04 -24.35
C HIS A 494 -21.80 -7.88 -25.05
N GLN A 495 -22.73 -7.25 -24.33
CA GLN A 495 -23.65 -6.23 -24.86
C GLN A 495 -23.78 -5.02 -23.95
N VAL A 496 -24.17 -3.90 -24.55
CA VAL A 496 -24.52 -2.65 -23.86
C VAL A 496 -25.93 -2.25 -24.25
N PHE A 497 -26.76 -1.92 -23.26
CA PHE A 497 -28.18 -1.67 -23.41
C PHE A 497 -28.53 -0.24 -23.02
N LYS A 498 -29.40 0.41 -23.79
CA LYS A 498 -30.16 1.58 -23.34
C LYS A 498 -31.56 1.14 -22.93
N LEU A 499 -31.97 1.41 -21.69
CA LEU A 499 -33.33 1.19 -21.21
C LEU A 499 -33.99 2.53 -20.87
N GLY A 500 -35.24 2.73 -21.29
CA GLY A 500 -36.05 3.83 -20.78
C GLY A 500 -36.47 3.58 -19.33
N ALA A 501 -36.66 4.64 -18.55
CA ALA A 501 -36.95 4.60 -17.12
C ALA A 501 -38.04 3.58 -16.69
N ASP A 502 -39.11 3.47 -17.48
CA ASP A 502 -40.23 2.52 -17.29
C ASP A 502 -40.42 1.58 -18.51
N ALA A 503 -39.41 1.46 -19.37
CA ALA A 503 -39.44 0.58 -20.54
C ALA A 503 -39.26 -0.88 -20.13
N LYS A 504 -40.06 -1.78 -20.72
CA LYS A 504 -39.91 -3.24 -20.54
C LYS A 504 -38.84 -3.84 -21.44
N GLU A 505 -38.63 -3.23 -22.60
CA GLU A 505 -37.70 -3.68 -23.63
C GLU A 505 -36.60 -2.61 -23.80
N PRO A 506 -35.37 -2.99 -24.23
CA PRO A 506 -34.33 -2.03 -24.56
C PRO A 506 -34.72 -1.08 -25.70
N LEU A 507 -34.33 0.19 -25.57
CA LEU A 507 -34.43 1.22 -26.61
C LEU A 507 -33.32 1.09 -27.65
N LEU A 508 -32.16 0.58 -27.23
CA LEU A 508 -30.98 0.28 -28.06
C LEU A 508 -30.23 -0.90 -27.44
N ILE A 509 -29.65 -1.74 -28.29
CA ILE A 509 -28.69 -2.78 -27.89
C ILE A 509 -27.48 -2.67 -28.82
N LEU A 510 -26.29 -2.66 -28.24
CA LEU A 510 -25.01 -2.70 -28.93
C LEU A 510 -24.28 -4.00 -28.55
N GLY A 511 -23.46 -4.55 -29.45
CA GLY A 511 -22.87 -5.88 -29.28
C GLY A 511 -23.78 -7.02 -29.74
N VAL A 512 -23.28 -8.25 -29.76
CA VAL A 512 -24.02 -9.44 -30.20
C VAL A 512 -24.09 -10.46 -29.07
N ALA A 513 -25.31 -10.79 -28.66
CA ALA A 513 -25.60 -11.65 -27.50
C ALA A 513 -24.79 -12.96 -27.52
N LEU A 514 -24.08 -13.22 -26.41
CA LEU A 514 -23.33 -14.44 -26.12
C LEU A 514 -22.18 -14.73 -27.12
N GLN A 515 -21.71 -13.72 -27.87
CA GLN A 515 -20.63 -13.81 -28.86
C GLN A 515 -19.56 -12.72 -28.60
N PRO A 516 -18.42 -13.07 -27.98
CA PRO A 516 -17.32 -12.13 -27.76
C PRO A 516 -16.58 -11.80 -29.07
N GLY A 517 -16.10 -10.57 -29.22
CA GLY A 517 -15.32 -10.13 -30.37
C GLY A 517 -14.69 -8.74 -30.22
N SER A 518 -13.90 -8.34 -31.22
CA SER A 518 -13.07 -7.12 -31.18
C SER A 518 -13.25 -6.19 -32.39
N ASP A 519 -14.36 -6.33 -33.12
CA ASP A 519 -14.72 -5.46 -34.26
C ASP A 519 -15.64 -4.30 -33.83
N ASN A 520 -16.18 -3.55 -34.80
CA ASN A 520 -17.02 -2.37 -34.54
C ASN A 520 -18.47 -2.71 -34.11
N SER A 521 -18.84 -3.99 -34.06
CA SER A 521 -20.18 -4.52 -33.79
C SER A 521 -20.23 -5.55 -32.65
N HIS A 522 -19.09 -6.10 -32.24
CA HIS A 522 -18.92 -6.99 -31.10
C HIS A 522 -18.10 -6.31 -29.98
N PHE A 523 -18.39 -6.66 -28.73
CA PHE A 523 -17.56 -6.37 -27.56
C PHE A 523 -16.96 -7.68 -27.01
N CYS A 524 -15.96 -7.58 -26.14
CA CYS A 524 -15.42 -8.69 -25.37
C CYS A 524 -15.47 -8.33 -23.88
N GLN A 525 -16.61 -8.67 -23.26
CA GLN A 525 -16.91 -8.38 -21.85
C GLN A 525 -16.77 -6.86 -21.54
N PRO A 526 -17.70 -6.02 -22.06
CA PRO A 526 -17.67 -4.58 -21.83
C PRO A 526 -17.92 -4.28 -20.35
N THR A 527 -17.10 -3.42 -19.76
CA THR A 527 -17.10 -3.17 -18.32
C THR A 527 -18.08 -2.07 -17.97
N ASP A 528 -18.01 -0.92 -18.65
CA ASP A 528 -18.71 0.29 -18.24
C ASP A 528 -19.08 1.17 -19.44
N VAL A 529 -19.99 2.12 -19.21
CA VAL A 529 -20.57 3.00 -20.21
C VAL A 529 -20.80 4.39 -19.63
N ALA A 530 -20.36 5.43 -20.33
CA ALA A 530 -20.59 6.82 -19.97
C ALA A 530 -21.24 7.58 -21.14
N VAL A 531 -22.16 8.50 -20.85
CA VAL A 531 -22.90 9.27 -21.87
C VAL A 531 -22.71 10.76 -21.64
N ASP A 532 -22.11 11.45 -22.62
CA ASP A 532 -21.88 12.89 -22.55
C ASP A 532 -23.22 13.65 -22.48
N PRO A 533 -23.50 14.43 -21.42
CA PRO A 533 -24.75 15.18 -21.30
C PRO A 533 -24.89 16.31 -22.34
N VAL A 534 -23.80 16.74 -22.99
CA VAL A 534 -23.81 17.83 -23.99
C VAL A 534 -24.21 17.31 -25.37
N THR A 535 -23.53 16.30 -25.90
CA THR A 535 -23.78 15.76 -27.26
C THR A 535 -24.64 14.49 -27.29
N GLY A 536 -24.80 13.80 -26.15
CA GLY A 536 -25.38 12.47 -26.08
C GLY A 536 -24.48 11.35 -26.62
N SER A 537 -23.20 11.64 -26.91
CA SER A 537 -22.24 10.63 -27.36
C SER A 537 -21.96 9.62 -26.26
N VAL A 538 -21.86 8.36 -26.63
CA VAL A 538 -21.77 7.20 -25.74
C VAL A 538 -20.35 6.64 -25.81
N TYR A 539 -19.70 6.46 -24.67
CA TYR A 539 -18.36 5.90 -24.55
C TYR A 539 -18.45 4.59 -23.77
N ILE A 540 -17.83 3.53 -24.28
CA ILE A 540 -17.88 2.19 -23.69
C ILE A 540 -16.46 1.68 -23.49
N SER A 541 -16.14 1.20 -22.29
CA SER A 541 -14.88 0.52 -22.01
C SER A 541 -15.04 -0.98 -22.27
N ASP A 542 -14.29 -1.47 -23.25
CA ASP A 542 -14.34 -2.85 -23.73
C ASP A 542 -13.04 -3.55 -23.29
N GLY A 543 -13.11 -4.20 -22.13
CA GLY A 543 -11.96 -4.19 -21.20
C GLY A 543 -11.47 -5.50 -20.60
N TYR A 544 -12.30 -6.51 -20.32
CA TYR A 544 -11.75 -7.75 -19.72
C TYR A 544 -10.98 -8.61 -20.73
N CYS A 545 -11.40 -8.60 -22.00
CA CYS A 545 -10.71 -9.33 -23.07
C CYS A 545 -10.49 -8.53 -24.36
N ASN A 546 -10.72 -7.22 -24.29
CA ASN A 546 -10.18 -6.21 -25.21
C ASN A 546 -9.45 -5.15 -24.35
N SER A 547 -8.88 -4.10 -24.95
CA SER A 547 -8.25 -2.99 -24.21
C SER A 547 -8.47 -1.67 -24.94
N ARG A 548 -9.74 -1.34 -25.17
CA ARG A 548 -10.17 -0.17 -25.96
C ARG A 548 -11.34 0.58 -25.32
N ILE A 549 -11.41 1.88 -25.60
CA ILE A 549 -12.61 2.70 -25.45
C ILE A 549 -13.22 2.88 -26.84
N ILE A 550 -14.54 2.69 -26.95
CA ILE A 550 -15.28 2.88 -28.21
C ILE A 550 -16.30 4.01 -28.02
N GLN A 551 -16.34 4.95 -28.97
CA GLN A 551 -17.35 6.00 -29.05
C GLN A 551 -18.44 5.61 -30.06
N PHE A 552 -19.69 5.70 -29.62
CA PHE A 552 -20.89 5.62 -30.43
C PHE A 552 -21.66 6.95 -30.38
N SER A 553 -22.35 7.25 -31.46
CA SER A 553 -23.35 8.33 -31.52
C SER A 553 -24.58 8.02 -30.64
N PRO A 554 -25.42 9.02 -30.30
CA PRO A 554 -26.65 8.80 -29.52
C PRO A 554 -27.61 7.74 -30.10
N ASN A 555 -27.49 7.46 -31.40
CA ASN A 555 -28.31 6.50 -32.15
C ASN A 555 -27.64 5.12 -32.32
N GLY A 556 -26.51 4.86 -31.67
CA GLY A 556 -25.81 3.56 -31.71
C GLY A 556 -24.95 3.31 -32.95
N LEU A 557 -24.68 4.32 -33.78
CA LEU A 557 -23.68 4.19 -34.86
C LEU A 557 -22.27 4.41 -34.29
N TYR A 558 -21.34 3.49 -34.59
CA TYR A 558 -19.92 3.61 -34.28
C TYR A 558 -19.33 4.91 -34.85
N VAL A 559 -18.48 5.59 -34.08
CA VAL A 559 -17.77 6.81 -34.50
C VAL A 559 -16.26 6.58 -34.56
N MET A 560 -15.63 6.23 -33.43
CA MET A 560 -14.21 5.95 -33.33
C MET A 560 -13.90 5.00 -32.16
N GLN A 561 -12.67 4.52 -32.07
CA GLN A 561 -12.13 3.82 -30.90
C GLN A 561 -10.67 4.21 -30.67
N TRP A 562 -10.20 4.11 -29.44
CA TRP A 562 -8.79 4.23 -29.08
C TRP A 562 -8.43 3.27 -27.95
N GLY A 563 -7.15 3.02 -27.75
CA GLY A 563 -6.65 2.03 -26.80
C GLY A 563 -5.97 0.84 -27.46
N GLU A 564 -4.91 0.36 -26.84
CA GLU A 564 -4.23 -0.90 -27.16
C GLU A 564 -3.82 -1.63 -25.88
N GLU A 565 -3.55 -2.93 -25.97
CA GLU A 565 -3.15 -3.74 -24.80
C GLU A 565 -1.76 -3.33 -24.28
N SER A 566 -1.63 -3.25 -22.95
CA SER A 566 -0.36 -2.95 -22.28
C SER A 566 0.64 -4.08 -22.48
N SER A 567 1.62 -3.83 -23.35
CA SER A 567 2.77 -4.73 -23.56
C SER A 567 3.50 -5.07 -22.26
N SER A 568 4.28 -6.16 -22.26
CA SER A 568 4.99 -6.71 -21.08
C SER A 568 6.20 -5.89 -20.60
N GLY A 569 6.05 -4.57 -20.55
CA GLY A 569 6.99 -3.57 -20.04
C GLY A 569 6.24 -2.48 -19.28
N LYS A 570 6.66 -1.21 -19.43
CA LYS A 570 5.94 -0.08 -18.82
C LYS A 570 4.80 0.39 -19.75
N ALA A 571 3.56 0.23 -19.29
CA ALA A 571 2.37 0.62 -20.06
C ALA A 571 2.37 2.12 -20.41
N GLY A 572 2.33 2.42 -21.72
CA GLY A 572 2.34 3.78 -22.24
C GLY A 572 1.03 4.54 -22.05
N PRO A 573 1.01 5.86 -22.33
CA PRO A 573 -0.22 6.63 -22.48
C PRO A 573 -1.10 6.06 -23.59
N GLY A 574 -2.39 5.87 -23.33
CA GLY A 574 -3.31 5.23 -24.28
C GLY A 574 -3.17 3.71 -24.40
N GLN A 575 -2.24 3.07 -23.69
CA GLN A 575 -2.27 1.62 -23.48
C GLN A 575 -3.12 1.32 -22.24
N PHE A 576 -3.93 0.27 -22.27
CA PHE A 576 -4.76 -0.15 -21.14
C PHE A 576 -4.51 -1.61 -20.76
N ARG A 577 -4.93 -1.98 -19.56
CA ARG A 577 -5.01 -3.37 -19.10
C ARG A 577 -6.23 -3.47 -18.17
N ILE A 578 -7.35 -3.90 -18.75
CA ILE A 578 -8.69 -3.78 -18.18
C ILE A 578 -9.07 -2.31 -17.89
N PRO A 579 -9.37 -1.50 -18.93
CA PRO A 579 -10.10 -0.25 -18.75
C PRO A 579 -11.49 -0.61 -18.16
N HIS A 580 -11.73 -0.27 -16.90
CA HIS A 580 -12.78 -0.87 -16.09
C HIS A 580 -13.97 0.06 -15.78
N SER A 581 -13.74 1.36 -15.61
CA SER A 581 -14.76 2.35 -15.22
C SER A 581 -14.48 3.72 -15.84
N LEU A 582 -15.54 4.51 -16.09
CA LEU A 582 -15.54 5.73 -16.89
C LEU A 582 -16.15 6.94 -16.16
N ALA A 583 -15.32 7.94 -15.84
CA ALA A 583 -15.76 9.24 -15.34
C ALA A 583 -15.74 10.32 -16.43
N LEU A 584 -16.86 11.00 -16.64
CA LEU A 584 -16.95 12.18 -17.51
C LEU A 584 -16.68 13.48 -16.75
N ILE A 585 -16.02 14.42 -17.41
CA ILE A 585 -15.73 15.77 -16.91
C ILE A 585 -16.18 16.76 -17.99
N PRO A 586 -17.50 17.08 -18.06
CA PRO A 586 -18.09 17.84 -19.16
C PRO A 586 -17.48 19.24 -19.33
N GLU A 587 -17.17 19.93 -18.23
CA GLU A 587 -16.61 21.28 -18.21
C GLU A 587 -15.22 21.38 -18.85
N LEU A 588 -14.47 20.28 -18.92
CA LEU A 588 -13.18 20.17 -19.60
C LEU A 588 -13.24 19.33 -20.88
N SER A 589 -14.42 18.81 -21.24
CA SER A 589 -14.65 17.87 -22.35
C SER A 589 -13.70 16.68 -22.33
N GLN A 590 -13.57 16.04 -21.15
CA GLN A 590 -12.69 14.89 -20.93
C GLN A 590 -13.45 13.64 -20.46
N LEU A 591 -12.89 12.48 -20.79
CA LEU A 591 -13.23 11.16 -20.24
C LEU A 591 -12.01 10.62 -19.49
N CYS A 592 -12.15 10.38 -18.18
CA CYS A 592 -11.15 9.66 -17.39
C CYS A 592 -11.53 8.19 -17.25
N VAL A 593 -10.56 7.31 -17.40
CA VAL A 593 -10.71 5.84 -17.43
C VAL A 593 -9.92 5.26 -16.26
N ALA A 594 -10.55 4.47 -15.40
CA ALA A 594 -9.84 3.61 -14.46
C ALA A 594 -9.21 2.44 -15.24
N ASP A 595 -7.88 2.43 -15.32
CA ASP A 595 -7.08 1.45 -16.04
C ASP A 595 -6.60 0.39 -15.03
N ARG A 596 -7.47 -0.59 -14.75
CA ARG A 596 -7.52 -1.32 -13.47
C ARG A 596 -6.19 -1.95 -13.13
N GLU A 597 -5.71 -2.88 -13.94
CA GLU A 597 -4.51 -3.69 -13.67
C GLU A 597 -3.20 -2.90 -13.77
N ASN A 598 -3.28 -1.66 -14.28
CA ASN A 598 -2.17 -0.71 -14.31
C ASN A 598 -2.17 0.22 -13.10
N GLY A 599 -3.17 0.15 -12.21
CA GLY A 599 -3.27 0.97 -10.99
C GLY A 599 -3.20 2.48 -11.28
N ARG A 600 -3.98 2.97 -12.26
CA ARG A 600 -3.97 4.39 -12.68
C ARG A 600 -5.30 4.86 -13.25
N ILE A 601 -5.46 6.18 -13.34
CA ILE A 601 -6.51 6.84 -14.11
C ILE A 601 -5.85 7.50 -15.33
N GLN A 602 -6.37 7.28 -16.54
CA GLN A 602 -5.93 7.99 -17.74
C GLN A 602 -7.07 8.83 -18.31
N CYS A 603 -6.82 10.09 -18.65
CA CYS A 603 -7.85 11.02 -19.12
C CYS A 603 -7.60 11.46 -20.57
N PHE A 604 -8.67 11.50 -21.36
CA PHE A 604 -8.66 11.68 -22.82
C PHE A 604 -9.66 12.77 -23.26
N ARG A 605 -9.42 13.42 -24.39
CA ARG A 605 -10.35 14.39 -25.00
C ARG A 605 -11.52 13.66 -25.67
N LEU A 606 -12.76 14.05 -25.35
CA LEU A 606 -13.98 13.42 -25.88
C LEU A 606 -14.09 13.43 -27.41
N GLU A 607 -13.64 14.51 -28.05
CA GLU A 607 -13.75 14.72 -29.50
C GLU A 607 -12.74 13.89 -30.31
N THR A 608 -11.56 13.58 -29.76
CA THR A 608 -10.42 13.05 -30.53
C THR A 608 -9.83 11.74 -29.98
N GLY A 609 -10.17 11.34 -28.76
CA GLY A 609 -9.53 10.20 -28.07
C GLY A 609 -8.07 10.46 -27.67
N GLU A 610 -7.57 11.69 -27.82
CA GLU A 610 -6.18 12.04 -27.49
C GLU A 610 -5.95 12.03 -25.97
N PHE A 611 -4.84 11.42 -25.55
CA PHE A 611 -4.40 11.42 -24.15
C PHE A 611 -4.09 12.85 -23.66
N VAL A 612 -4.66 13.21 -22.52
CA VAL A 612 -4.44 14.50 -21.85
C VAL A 612 -3.47 14.33 -20.67
N ARG A 613 -3.70 13.34 -19.81
CA ARG A 613 -2.93 13.15 -18.56
C ARG A 613 -3.18 11.78 -17.91
N GLU A 614 -2.29 11.41 -16.99
CA GLU A 614 -2.42 10.26 -16.09
C GLU A 614 -2.46 10.76 -14.64
N ILE A 615 -3.31 10.17 -13.80
CA ILE A 615 -3.20 10.22 -12.34
C ILE A 615 -2.78 8.82 -11.89
N LYS A 616 -1.65 8.73 -11.18
CA LYS A 616 -1.16 7.48 -10.60
C LYS A 616 -0.57 7.73 -9.23
N HIS A 617 -1.13 7.08 -8.21
CA HIS A 617 -0.61 7.07 -6.85
C HIS A 617 -0.22 5.65 -6.46
N ARG A 618 0.85 5.52 -5.66
CA ARG A 618 1.19 4.24 -5.02
C ARG A 618 0.03 3.70 -4.18
N SER A 619 -0.71 4.59 -3.52
CA SER A 619 -1.83 4.24 -2.63
C SER A 619 -2.96 3.47 -3.33
N PHE A 620 -3.09 3.59 -4.67
CA PHE A 620 -4.03 2.78 -5.45
C PHE A 620 -3.65 1.29 -5.48
N GLY A 621 -2.43 0.91 -5.10
CA GLY A 621 -1.90 -0.43 -5.31
C GLY A 621 -1.79 -0.75 -6.80
N ARG A 622 -2.13 -1.99 -7.17
CA ARG A 622 -2.05 -2.48 -8.55
C ARG A 622 -3.40 -2.52 -9.28
N GLU A 623 -4.49 -2.41 -8.55
CA GLU A 623 -5.85 -2.50 -9.09
C GLU A 623 -6.67 -1.27 -8.70
N LEU A 624 -7.06 -0.46 -9.67
CA LEU A 624 -8.03 0.63 -9.45
C LEU A 624 -9.35 0.27 -10.15
N PHE A 625 -10.38 -0.07 -9.37
CA PHE A 625 -11.64 -0.59 -9.94
C PHE A 625 -12.47 0.52 -10.56
N ALA A 626 -12.77 1.57 -9.81
CA ALA A 626 -13.77 2.56 -10.25
C ALA A 626 -13.39 3.99 -9.93
N VAL A 627 -13.93 4.91 -10.74
CA VAL A 627 -13.71 6.35 -10.66
C VAL A 627 -15.01 7.11 -10.95
N SER A 628 -15.32 8.11 -10.11
CA SER A 628 -16.44 9.04 -10.29
C SER A 628 -15.93 10.48 -10.22
N TYR A 629 -16.53 11.37 -10.99
CA TYR A 629 -16.28 12.81 -10.89
C TYR A 629 -17.47 13.53 -10.26
N ALA A 630 -17.22 14.56 -9.46
CA ALA A 630 -18.22 15.50 -8.98
C ALA A 630 -17.82 16.94 -9.33
N PRO A 631 -18.78 17.80 -9.77
CA PRO A 631 -18.53 19.21 -10.03
C PRO A 631 -17.86 19.93 -8.84
N GLY A 632 -17.03 20.93 -9.18
CA GLY A 632 -16.09 21.54 -8.22
C GLY A 632 -14.74 20.82 -8.14
N GLY A 633 -14.37 20.05 -9.18
CA GLY A 633 -13.01 19.55 -9.34
C GLY A 633 -12.63 18.38 -8.43
N LEU A 634 -13.59 17.54 -8.02
CA LEU A 634 -13.32 16.37 -7.17
C LEU A 634 -13.45 15.06 -7.96
N LEU A 635 -12.41 14.23 -7.90
CA LEU A 635 -12.47 12.82 -8.30
C LEU A 635 -12.57 11.94 -7.06
N PHE A 636 -13.38 10.90 -7.15
CA PHE A 636 -13.49 9.83 -6.16
C PHE A 636 -13.11 8.51 -6.84
N ALA A 637 -12.38 7.64 -6.15
CA ALA A 637 -12.00 6.32 -6.70
C ALA A 637 -11.90 5.24 -5.63
N VAL A 638 -11.89 3.96 -6.02
CA VAL A 638 -11.70 2.80 -5.13
C VAL A 638 -10.71 1.79 -5.73
N ASN A 639 -9.85 1.20 -4.89
CA ASN A 639 -8.86 0.20 -5.28
C ASN A 639 -9.29 -1.24 -4.94
N GLY A 640 -8.57 -2.20 -5.51
CA GLY A 640 -8.72 -3.64 -5.29
C GLY A 640 -7.96 -4.16 -4.07
N MET A 641 -8.21 -5.43 -3.74
CA MET A 641 -7.46 -6.17 -2.72
C MET A 641 -5.97 -6.26 -3.10
N PRO A 642 -5.02 -5.99 -2.18
CA PRO A 642 -3.59 -6.15 -2.45
C PRO A 642 -3.22 -7.63 -2.67
N TYR A 643 -2.26 -7.90 -3.56
CA TYR A 643 -1.76 -9.25 -3.76
C TYR A 643 -0.93 -9.74 -2.56
N PRO A 644 -0.77 -11.06 -2.34
CA PRO A 644 -0.01 -11.59 -1.21
C PRO A 644 1.45 -11.09 -1.17
N GLY A 645 1.74 -10.17 -0.26
CA GLY A 645 3.05 -9.51 -0.11
C GLY A 645 3.01 -7.98 -0.33
N GLU A 646 1.94 -7.45 -0.90
CA GLU A 646 1.65 -6.01 -0.98
C GLU A 646 0.98 -5.51 0.32
N SER A 647 1.03 -4.20 0.54
CA SER A 647 0.71 -3.54 1.83
C SER A 647 -0.37 -2.47 1.73
N GLU A 648 -0.69 -2.08 0.51
CA GLU A 648 -1.56 -1.00 0.12
C GLU A 648 -3.03 -1.36 0.43
N PRO A 649 -3.69 -0.68 1.39
CA PRO A 649 -4.99 -1.13 1.90
C PRO A 649 -6.14 -0.78 0.95
N VAL A 650 -7.23 -1.55 1.04
CA VAL A 650 -8.46 -1.32 0.29
C VAL A 650 -9.25 -0.16 0.88
N GLN A 651 -9.41 0.90 0.10
CA GLN A 651 -10.00 2.16 0.54
C GLN A 651 -10.58 2.95 -0.64
N GLY A 652 -11.40 3.94 -0.32
CA GLY A 652 -11.76 5.00 -1.23
C GLY A 652 -10.78 6.18 -1.13
N PHE A 653 -10.62 6.88 -2.25
CA PHE A 653 -9.78 8.07 -2.38
C PHE A 653 -10.64 9.25 -2.81
N VAL A 654 -10.40 10.42 -2.23
CA VAL A 654 -10.81 11.72 -2.77
C VAL A 654 -9.59 12.39 -3.35
N MET A 655 -9.69 12.96 -4.55
CA MET A 655 -8.60 13.65 -5.22
C MET A 655 -9.03 14.99 -5.79
N ASN A 656 -8.11 15.94 -5.81
CA ASN A 656 -8.24 17.15 -6.62
C ASN A 656 -8.07 16.76 -8.09
N PHE A 657 -9.05 17.08 -8.95
CA PHE A 657 -8.95 16.78 -10.37
C PHE A 657 -7.72 17.47 -10.98
N SER A 658 -7.55 18.77 -10.76
CA SER A 658 -6.56 19.60 -11.42
C SER A 658 -5.11 19.23 -11.07
N THR A 659 -4.81 19.01 -9.78
CA THR A 659 -3.45 18.60 -9.35
C THR A 659 -3.22 17.09 -9.44
N GLY A 660 -4.29 16.29 -9.34
CA GLY A 660 -4.20 14.83 -9.22
C GLY A 660 -3.78 14.35 -7.83
N GLU A 661 -3.66 15.23 -6.84
CA GLU A 661 -3.29 14.87 -5.46
C GLU A 661 -4.48 14.26 -4.71
N ILE A 662 -4.22 13.28 -3.85
CA ILE A 662 -5.21 12.73 -2.91
C ILE A 662 -5.43 13.77 -1.80
N ILE A 663 -6.68 14.20 -1.62
CA ILE A 663 -7.11 15.13 -0.56
C ILE A 663 -7.44 14.35 0.71
N ASP A 664 -8.14 13.21 0.56
CA ASP A 664 -8.69 12.42 1.67
C ASP A 664 -8.81 10.93 1.29
N THR A 665 -8.91 10.07 2.29
CA THR A 665 -9.05 8.61 2.13
C THR A 665 -10.10 8.07 3.10
N PHE A 666 -11.02 7.25 2.60
CA PHE A 666 -12.19 6.80 3.35
C PHE A 666 -12.36 5.27 3.31
N ILE A 667 -12.76 4.72 4.45
CA ILE A 667 -13.11 3.29 4.62
C ILE A 667 -14.44 3.19 5.37
N PRO A 668 -15.24 2.14 5.14
CA PRO A 668 -16.38 1.84 6.00
C PRO A 668 -15.90 1.57 7.43
N LEU A 669 -16.72 2.00 8.40
CA LEU A 669 -16.46 1.91 9.84
C LEU A 669 -17.13 0.65 10.43
N ARG A 670 -18.24 0.19 9.81
CA ARG A 670 -19.02 -0.97 10.29
C ARG A 670 -18.41 -2.33 9.91
N LYS A 671 -17.63 -2.37 8.83
CA LYS A 671 -16.80 -3.49 8.33
C LYS A 671 -15.66 -2.90 7.50
N SER A 672 -14.70 -3.72 7.06
CA SER A 672 -13.89 -3.40 5.88
C SER A 672 -14.69 -3.47 4.57
N PHE A 673 -14.16 -2.91 3.49
CA PHE A 673 -14.47 -3.36 2.14
C PHE A 673 -14.06 -4.85 1.98
N GLU A 674 -14.70 -5.56 1.05
CA GLU A 674 -14.38 -6.95 0.69
C GLU A 674 -14.00 -7.08 -0.81
N MET A 675 -14.67 -6.33 -1.70
CA MET A 675 -14.19 -5.95 -3.04
C MET A 675 -15.03 -4.78 -3.58
N PRO A 676 -14.60 -3.52 -3.37
CA PRO A 676 -15.32 -2.35 -3.84
C PRO A 676 -15.10 -2.23 -5.35
N HIS A 677 -16.20 -2.28 -6.09
CA HIS A 677 -16.21 -2.58 -7.53
C HIS A 677 -16.72 -1.40 -8.36
N ASP A 678 -17.58 -0.57 -7.77
CA ASP A 678 -18.06 0.66 -8.41
C ASP A 678 -18.30 1.80 -7.40
N ILE A 679 -18.26 3.05 -7.86
CA ILE A 679 -18.41 4.26 -7.05
C ILE A 679 -19.19 5.33 -7.81
N VAL A 680 -20.13 6.00 -7.13
CA VAL A 680 -20.80 7.21 -7.64
C VAL A 680 -20.79 8.31 -6.59
N ALA A 681 -20.46 9.53 -7.02
CA ALA A 681 -20.50 10.74 -6.22
C ALA A 681 -21.56 11.72 -6.75
N SER A 682 -22.29 12.37 -5.84
CA SER A 682 -23.21 13.45 -6.18
C SER A 682 -22.48 14.81 -6.24
N GLU A 683 -23.09 15.80 -6.91
CA GLU A 683 -22.70 17.22 -6.80
C GLU A 683 -22.66 17.68 -5.33
N ASP A 684 -23.52 17.09 -4.49
CA ASP A 684 -23.63 17.39 -3.08
C ASP A 684 -22.55 16.68 -2.22
N LYS A 685 -21.54 16.06 -2.85
CA LYS A 685 -20.39 15.38 -2.23
C LYS A 685 -20.81 14.24 -1.28
N THR A 686 -21.96 13.63 -1.56
CA THR A 686 -22.36 12.32 -1.01
C THR A 686 -21.80 11.25 -1.93
N VAL A 687 -21.17 10.22 -1.36
CA VAL A 687 -20.53 9.14 -2.13
C VAL A 687 -21.18 7.80 -1.79
N PHE A 688 -21.39 6.96 -2.80
CA PHE A 688 -21.85 5.59 -2.66
C PHE A 688 -20.86 4.63 -3.31
N VAL A 689 -20.52 3.52 -2.63
CA VAL A 689 -19.60 2.49 -3.14
C VAL A 689 -20.29 1.14 -3.15
N GLY A 690 -20.30 0.46 -4.30
CA GLY A 690 -20.85 -0.88 -4.48
C GLY A 690 -19.78 -1.93 -4.22
N ASP A 691 -20.08 -2.92 -3.38
CA ASP A 691 -19.16 -4.01 -3.04
C ASP A 691 -19.74 -5.36 -3.49
N VAL A 692 -19.02 -6.07 -4.37
CA VAL A 692 -19.48 -7.35 -4.93
C VAL A 692 -19.31 -8.52 -3.98
N HIS A 693 -18.34 -8.49 -3.06
CA HIS A 693 -18.11 -9.59 -2.12
C HIS A 693 -18.95 -9.41 -0.85
N ALA A 694 -18.97 -8.20 -0.28
CA ALA A 694 -19.83 -7.85 0.84
C ALA A 694 -21.32 -7.76 0.47
N ARG A 695 -21.64 -7.72 -0.84
CA ARG A 695 -22.99 -7.66 -1.44
C ARG A 695 -23.84 -6.52 -0.87
N THR A 696 -23.24 -5.34 -0.80
CA THR A 696 -23.83 -4.16 -0.16
C THR A 696 -23.47 -2.88 -0.91
N VAL A 697 -24.16 -1.79 -0.56
CA VAL A 697 -23.72 -0.44 -0.89
C VAL A 697 -23.30 0.25 0.41
N TRP A 698 -22.13 0.89 0.38
CA TRP A 698 -21.63 1.77 1.43
C TRP A 698 -22.00 3.22 1.11
N LYS A 699 -22.19 4.06 2.13
CA LYS A 699 -22.49 5.48 1.96
C LYS A 699 -21.55 6.33 2.79
N PHE A 700 -20.98 7.35 2.16
CA PHE A 700 -20.11 8.35 2.78
C PHE A 700 -20.63 9.77 2.54
N ALA A 701 -20.29 10.71 3.43
CA ALA A 701 -20.68 12.11 3.31
C ALA A 701 -19.66 13.04 3.98
N SER A 702 -19.60 14.30 3.54
CA SER A 702 -18.78 15.35 4.19
C SER A 702 -19.28 15.68 5.59
N THR A 703 -18.33 15.78 6.52
CA THR A 703 -18.55 16.12 7.94
C THR A 703 -19.26 17.46 8.14
N GLU A 704 -19.04 18.44 7.25
CA GLU A 704 -19.71 19.75 7.22
C GLU A 704 -21.26 19.62 7.19
N LYS A 705 -21.78 18.54 6.59
CA LYS A 705 -23.23 18.27 6.54
C LYS A 705 -23.77 17.56 7.77
N MET A 706 -22.92 16.93 8.58
CA MET A 706 -23.32 16.19 9.77
C MET A 706 -23.55 17.11 10.97
N GLU A 707 -22.77 18.20 11.09
CA GLU A 707 -23.08 19.28 12.04
C GLU A 707 -24.45 19.92 11.72
N HIS A 708 -24.69 20.25 10.44
CA HIS A 708 -25.92 20.92 10.01
C HIS A 708 -27.22 20.09 10.14
N ARG A 709 -27.14 18.77 10.37
CA ARG A 709 -28.31 17.92 10.67
C ARG A 709 -28.57 17.74 12.18
N SER A 710 -27.56 17.95 13.02
CA SER A 710 -27.55 17.52 14.43
C SER A 710 -28.20 18.50 15.43
N VAL A 711 -29.15 19.34 15.00
CA VAL A 711 -29.88 20.29 15.88
C VAL A 711 -31.41 20.17 15.76
N LYS A 712 -31.95 18.96 15.96
CA LYS A 712 -33.36 18.78 16.37
C LYS A 712 -33.47 18.54 17.88
N LYS A 713 -33.36 19.66 18.58
CA LYS A 713 -33.46 19.88 20.03
C LYS A 713 -34.51 19.01 20.75
N ALA A 714 -34.09 17.86 21.25
CA ALA A 714 -34.79 17.18 22.33
C ALA A 714 -34.59 17.99 23.64
N GLY A 715 -35.68 18.33 24.32
CA GLY A 715 -35.66 19.29 25.42
C GLY A 715 -35.24 18.69 26.76
N ILE A 716 -34.32 19.37 27.46
CA ILE A 716 -34.19 19.32 28.92
C ILE A 716 -34.25 20.77 29.41
N GLU A 717 -35.21 21.08 30.28
CA GLU A 717 -35.28 22.37 30.95
C GLU A 717 -34.30 22.41 32.14
N VAL A 718 -33.50 23.47 32.23
CA VAL A 718 -32.70 23.78 33.42
C VAL A 718 -33.22 25.09 34.00
N GLN A 719 -33.52 25.09 35.30
CA GLN A 719 -34.04 26.27 36.00
C GLN A 719 -32.90 27.22 36.36
N GLU A 720 -32.79 28.35 35.66
CA GLU A 720 -31.92 29.45 36.10
C GLU A 720 -32.60 30.31 37.17
N ILE A 721 -31.85 30.61 38.23
CA ILE A 721 -32.28 31.47 39.34
C ILE A 721 -32.12 32.93 38.90
N LYS A 722 -33.24 33.66 38.78
CA LYS A 722 -33.21 35.10 38.46
C LYS A 722 -32.75 35.93 39.67
N ALA A 723 -31.85 36.87 39.40
CA ALA A 723 -31.67 38.07 40.22
C ALA A 723 -32.67 39.17 39.79
N ASP A 724 -32.90 40.16 40.65
CA ASP A 724 -33.91 41.22 40.47
C ASP A 724 -33.57 42.22 39.35
N GLY A 725 -34.61 42.83 38.74
CA GLY A 725 -34.42 43.74 37.59
C GLY A 725 -35.66 44.48 37.03
N GLU A 726 -36.71 44.69 37.84
CA GLU A 726 -37.78 45.71 37.69
C GLU A 726 -38.63 45.93 36.40
N HIS A 727 -39.78 46.59 36.64
CA HIS A 727 -40.65 47.35 35.72
C HIS A 727 -41.48 46.68 34.59
N LYS A 728 -42.69 46.30 35.00
CA LYS A 728 -43.95 46.03 34.25
C LYS A 728 -44.26 46.98 33.07
N LEU A 729 -45.03 46.47 32.09
CA LEU A 729 -46.41 46.95 31.84
C LEU A 729 -47.23 45.99 30.94
N ASP A 730 -48.43 45.59 31.40
CA ASP A 730 -49.43 44.83 30.63
C ASP A 730 -50.41 45.76 29.89
N SER A 731 -51.05 45.26 28.83
CA SER A 731 -52.47 45.58 28.56
C SER A 731 -53.18 44.41 27.87
N ASN A 732 -54.50 44.32 28.06
CA ASN A 732 -55.24 43.05 28.08
C ASN A 732 -56.22 42.87 26.90
N SER A 733 -56.64 41.61 26.71
CA SER A 733 -57.93 41.12 26.17
C SER A 733 -57.98 40.55 24.72
N GLY A 734 -58.74 39.46 24.48
CA GLY A 734 -59.39 38.56 25.44
C GLY A 734 -60.50 37.64 24.87
N ARG A 735 -61.09 36.82 25.76
CA ARG A 735 -62.26 35.90 25.61
C ARG A 735 -62.02 34.60 24.78
N ILE A 736 -62.35 33.36 25.22
CA ILE A 736 -63.53 32.72 25.90
C ILE A 736 -64.53 32.14 24.86
N LEU A 737 -65.06 30.88 24.90
CA LEU A 737 -65.42 29.97 26.01
C LEU A 737 -65.50 28.44 25.64
N GLY A 738 -65.01 27.54 26.52
CA GLY A 738 -65.54 26.15 26.75
C GLY A 738 -65.24 25.06 25.71
N ARG A 739 -65.43 23.75 25.95
CA ARG A 739 -65.82 22.88 27.12
C ARG A 739 -65.44 21.42 26.68
N LEU A 740 -65.07 20.39 27.47
CA LEU A 740 -65.61 19.80 28.72
C LEU A 740 -64.76 18.54 29.11
N ARG A 741 -64.58 18.21 30.41
CA ARG A 741 -64.18 16.90 31.04
C ARG A 741 -62.91 16.14 30.55
N GLY A 742 -62.10 15.47 31.39
CA GLY A 742 -62.01 15.45 32.87
C GLY A 742 -61.58 14.10 33.48
N LYS A 743 -60.56 14.12 34.38
CA LYS A 743 -59.88 12.99 35.10
C LYS A 743 -59.02 12.09 34.19
N GLY A 744 -57.84 11.56 34.57
CA GLY A 744 -57.11 11.54 35.86
C GLY A 744 -57.10 10.13 36.49
N GLY A 745 -56.03 9.62 37.11
CA GLY A 745 -54.66 10.15 37.36
C GLY A 745 -53.97 9.34 38.47
N GLY A 746 -52.63 9.38 38.56
CA GLY A 746 -51.85 8.74 39.64
C GLY A 746 -50.59 8.02 39.15
N GLY A 747 -49.45 8.29 39.79
CA GLY A 747 -48.18 7.58 39.61
C GLY A 747 -47.67 7.01 40.94
N LEU A 748 -46.61 6.21 40.90
CA LEU A 748 -45.95 5.63 42.09
C LEU A 748 -44.41 5.66 41.96
N ASN A 749 -43.71 5.34 43.05
CA ASN A 749 -42.37 5.84 43.37
C ASN A 749 -41.31 4.72 43.58
N LEU A 750 -40.03 5.11 43.75
CA LEU A 750 -38.85 4.22 43.82
C LEU A 750 -38.82 3.20 44.98
N GLY A 751 -38.03 2.13 44.82
CA GLY A 751 -37.56 1.26 45.92
C GLY A 751 -36.57 0.16 45.48
N ASN A 752 -35.40 0.09 46.13
CA ASN A 752 -34.38 -0.97 45.95
C ASN A 752 -34.76 -2.26 46.73
N PHE A 753 -34.10 -3.41 46.44
CA PHE A 753 -33.32 -4.19 47.44
C PHE A 753 -32.53 -5.38 46.82
N PHE A 754 -31.61 -5.98 47.59
CA PHE A 754 -30.68 -7.06 47.22
C PHE A 754 -31.09 -8.48 47.75
N ALA A 755 -30.41 -9.51 47.22
CA ALA A 755 -29.95 -10.77 47.87
C ALA A 755 -30.68 -12.13 47.66
N SER A 756 -29.99 -13.04 46.94
CA SER A 756 -29.66 -14.45 47.25
C SER A 756 -30.64 -15.37 48.01
N HIS A 757 -30.97 -16.55 47.42
CA HIS A 757 -30.57 -17.87 48.00
C HIS A 757 -30.67 -19.10 47.06
N LYS A 758 -30.30 -20.29 47.57
CA LYS A 758 -29.84 -21.50 46.84
C LYS A 758 -30.90 -22.62 46.64
N GLY A 759 -30.97 -23.14 45.41
CA GLY A 759 -30.81 -24.55 44.94
C GLY A 759 -31.34 -25.81 45.67
N TYR A 760 -31.78 -26.81 44.87
CA TYR A 760 -31.91 -28.26 45.17
C TYR A 760 -32.12 -29.08 43.85
N SER A 761 -32.26 -30.42 43.85
CA SER A 761 -31.14 -31.36 43.60
C SER A 761 -31.54 -32.76 43.02
N ARG A 762 -31.03 -33.11 41.83
CA ARG A 762 -30.44 -34.41 41.36
C ARG A 762 -31.24 -35.75 41.31
N LYS A 763 -30.84 -36.62 40.35
CA LYS A 763 -31.19 -38.04 40.01
C LYS A 763 -32.38 -38.22 39.03
N GLY A 764 -32.35 -39.15 38.04
CA GLY A 764 -31.24 -39.97 37.48
C GLY A 764 -31.62 -41.43 37.16
N PHE A 765 -31.16 -41.99 36.03
CA PHE A 765 -31.16 -43.43 35.69
C PHE A 765 -30.10 -43.78 34.60
N ASP A 766 -29.67 -45.05 34.51
CA ASP A 766 -28.46 -45.52 33.79
C ASP A 766 -28.69 -46.67 32.76
N ARG A 767 -27.60 -47.04 32.04
CA ARG A 767 -27.31 -48.28 31.22
C ARG A 767 -27.68 -48.23 29.72
N LEU A 768 -26.95 -48.83 28.76
CA LEU A 768 -25.62 -49.52 28.57
C LEU A 768 -25.33 -49.48 27.02
N SER A 769 -24.23 -49.93 26.36
CA SER A 769 -22.99 -50.70 26.61
C SER A 769 -21.97 -50.35 25.47
N THR A 770 -20.65 -50.15 25.66
CA THR A 770 -19.46 -51.06 25.71
C THR A 770 -19.02 -51.79 24.42
N GLU A 771 -17.69 -51.98 24.27
CA GLU A 771 -16.91 -52.58 23.15
C GLU A 771 -16.78 -51.66 21.91
N GLY A 772 -15.68 -51.58 21.14
CA GLY A 772 -14.35 -52.24 21.12
C GLY A 772 -13.85 -52.28 19.65
N SER A 773 -12.57 -52.26 19.24
CA SER A 773 -11.25 -52.18 19.91
C SER A 773 -10.19 -51.62 18.91
N ASP A 774 -8.95 -51.41 19.36
CA ASP A 774 -7.83 -50.92 18.53
C ASP A 774 -7.29 -51.96 17.52
N GLN A 775 -6.67 -51.50 16.42
CA GLN A 775 -5.40 -52.06 15.94
C GLN A 775 -4.67 -51.16 14.92
N GLU A 776 -3.39 -50.90 15.18
CA GLU A 776 -2.39 -50.46 14.19
C GLU A 776 -1.85 -51.69 13.43
N LYS A 777 -1.45 -51.53 12.16
CA LYS A 777 -0.21 -52.14 11.66
C LYS A 777 0.26 -51.60 10.31
N ASP A 778 1.57 -51.40 10.20
CA ASP A 778 2.32 -51.27 8.95
C ASP A 778 2.50 -52.63 8.26
N GLU A 779 2.73 -52.61 6.94
CA GLU A 779 4.01 -53.04 6.32
C GLU A 779 4.02 -52.77 4.80
N ASP A 780 5.23 -52.65 4.23
CA ASP A 780 5.46 -52.51 2.77
C ASP A 780 5.11 -53.79 2.01
N ASP A 781 4.76 -53.66 0.72
CA ASP A 781 5.52 -54.32 -0.35
C ASP A 781 5.22 -53.69 -1.71
N GLY A 782 6.22 -53.61 -2.59
CA GLY A 782 6.13 -53.00 -3.92
C GLY A 782 6.48 -53.96 -5.05
N THR A 783 5.87 -53.78 -6.22
CA THR A 783 6.28 -54.47 -7.47
C THR A 783 6.14 -53.56 -8.68
N ASP A 784 7.19 -53.47 -9.48
CA ASP A 784 7.15 -52.87 -10.81
C ASP A 784 6.39 -53.77 -11.80
N SER A 785 5.65 -53.15 -12.73
CA SER A 785 5.45 -53.71 -14.07
C SER A 785 5.11 -52.60 -15.07
N GLU A 786 5.86 -52.56 -16.17
CA GLU A 786 5.64 -51.66 -17.30
C GLU A 786 4.43 -52.13 -18.14
N GLU A 787 3.69 -51.22 -18.78
CA GLU A 787 3.21 -51.45 -20.15
C GLU A 787 2.87 -50.12 -20.85
N GLU A 788 3.26 -50.00 -22.13
CA GLU A 788 3.03 -48.82 -22.97
C GLU A 788 1.61 -48.80 -23.55
N TYR A 789 1.07 -47.62 -23.87
CA TYR A 789 0.12 -47.49 -24.99
C TYR A 789 0.33 -46.20 -25.78
N SER A 790 0.33 -46.33 -27.11
CA SER A 790 0.92 -45.34 -28.03
C SER A 790 -0.06 -44.30 -28.59
N ALA A 791 0.49 -43.18 -29.07
CA ALA A 791 -0.24 -42.11 -29.75
C ALA A 791 -0.71 -42.49 -31.18
N PRO A 792 -1.78 -41.85 -31.72
CA PRO A 792 -2.31 -42.14 -33.06
C PRO A 792 -1.47 -41.52 -34.20
N PRO A 793 -1.52 -42.10 -35.42
CA PRO A 793 -0.69 -41.67 -36.56
C PRO A 793 -1.26 -40.48 -37.37
N PRO A 794 -0.41 -39.74 -38.11
CA PRO A 794 -0.83 -38.62 -38.96
C PRO A 794 -1.40 -39.06 -40.33
N PRO A 795 -2.23 -38.22 -41.00
CA PRO A 795 -2.80 -38.51 -42.30
C PRO A 795 -1.78 -38.41 -43.45
N GLN A 796 -1.89 -39.31 -44.43
CA GLN A 796 -1.07 -39.28 -45.65
C GLN A 796 -1.67 -38.34 -46.73
N ALA A 797 -0.80 -37.69 -47.49
CA ALA A 797 -1.19 -36.93 -48.67
C ALA A 797 -1.35 -37.83 -49.91
N LEU A 798 -2.30 -37.51 -50.78
CA LEU A 798 -2.47 -38.10 -52.11
C LEU A 798 -2.20 -37.06 -53.19
N SER A 799 -1.40 -37.43 -54.20
CA SER A 799 -1.01 -36.55 -55.30
C SER A 799 -1.61 -37.00 -56.64
N SER A 800 -2.27 -36.05 -57.32
CA SER A 800 -2.44 -35.94 -58.78
C SER A 800 -2.92 -37.16 -59.58
N SER A 801 -4.18 -37.07 -60.02
CA SER A 801 -4.61 -37.44 -61.38
C SER A 801 -5.74 -36.54 -61.84
#